data_AF-A0A945JVE6-F1
#
_entry.id   AF-A0A945JVE6-F1
#
_cell.length_a   1.000
_cell.length_b   1.000
_cell.length_c   1.000
_cell.angle_alpha   90.00
_cell.angle_beta   90.00
_cell.angle_gamma   90.00
#
_symmetry.space_group_name_H-M   'P 1'
#
loop_
_entity.id
_entity.type
_entity.pdbx_description
1 polymer ?
#
loop_
_entity_poly.entity_id
_entity_poly.type
_entity_poly.pdbx_seq_one_letter_code
_entity_poly.pdbx_strand_id
1 'polypeptide(L)'
;MSTGTNRLTFLDNLRWIMVARVVLFHVCAGYSGMPEFFMESQAGGAVGIARNIIAGLPGMSVLFFVAGFFALPSLLKRGSGDFVRGKLYRLGIPYLLCVFFLAPLMPFLGYYSQSFSGLETDSYWHFWSGMLASGFSLDLVPSVFTTNSQLNPMHFWFLSELLQFLLLFTLVHVLWLRWGAKFTLPSLKTPAAKQGQRVSGMTLLIAAVLMTAVQTPIALLGLEGGLFLGIVHFQPVSWINHGVFFALGIFAYSRGWFTHLKPPGWRALGVLVLAMVGLGVFASTYNIMGDHVPPVVFRLFATLWMTISALWFLVAAIGLAYRYMNKPSTICARLAQVSYPTYLIHYPLILVFRLGLLTTDIPAPAKVFLIFTLVATASVLIGLQMRARPRAAAWALVGMHVVMLTVGLPRTSWSHTLLDRTVELRQVIPAQRPVHVDQAMDLELSALTALEGSLVDSTHTPMQPLHMAADRNGGVFFSAGEGDSSGVYFVDAGTKTPRQVAHLPEARGVTLSHDGRTLYAVAMGDYNVWAFDVGQTGKLSNQRVIAELFRGDGRYDRDDLHRTADAAPEGLTVDVAGRLYVTSRAGLQVFSSAGRLLGVVDFPDVPLQTDRVRPLTVSLAGDDMATLYVSTGAQVFGLTTTIGG
;
A
#
# COMPACT_ATOMS: atom_id res chain seq x y z
N MET A 1 49.82 -11.44 -13.48
CA MET A 1 49.14 -10.19 -13.87
C MET A 1 48.30 -10.46 -15.12
N SER A 2 46.99 -10.58 -14.96
CA SER A 2 46.03 -10.72 -16.08
C SER A 2 45.56 -9.32 -16.48
N THR A 3 45.61 -9.03 -17.76
CA THR A 3 45.26 -7.77 -18.41
C THR A 3 43.85 -7.30 -18.01
N GLY A 4 43.81 -6.23 -17.20
CA GLY A 4 42.60 -5.69 -16.59
C GLY A 4 41.62 -5.14 -17.62
N THR A 5 40.56 -5.89 -17.87
CA THR A 5 39.29 -5.30 -18.33
C THR A 5 38.75 -4.48 -17.16
N ASN A 6 38.80 -3.15 -17.29
CA ASN A 6 38.29 -2.20 -16.29
C ASN A 6 36.85 -2.58 -15.90
N ARG A 7 36.69 -3.22 -14.74
CA ARG A 7 35.38 -3.47 -14.15
C ARG A 7 34.68 -2.13 -13.99
N LEU A 8 33.51 -1.97 -14.62
CA LEU A 8 32.70 -0.76 -14.56
C LEU A 8 32.13 -0.58 -13.14
N THR A 9 32.99 -0.07 -12.25
CA THR A 9 32.75 -0.01 -10.80
C THR A 9 31.54 0.85 -10.48
N PHE A 10 31.25 1.87 -11.30
CA PHE A 10 30.08 2.71 -11.12
C PHE A 10 28.74 1.98 -11.30
N LEU A 11 28.65 0.92 -12.11
CA LEU A 11 27.39 0.15 -12.28
C LEU A 11 27.10 -0.73 -11.06
N ASP A 12 28.15 -1.31 -10.48
CA ASP A 12 28.06 -2.02 -9.20
C ASP A 12 27.62 -1.07 -8.08
N ASN A 13 28.14 0.16 -8.11
CA ASN A 13 27.80 1.20 -7.15
C ASN A 13 26.38 1.73 -7.32
N LEU A 14 25.96 1.95 -8.57
CA LEU A 14 24.61 2.35 -8.91
C LEU A 14 23.59 1.33 -8.41
N ARG A 15 23.88 0.03 -8.54
CA ARG A 15 23.02 -1.05 -8.03
C ARG A 15 22.77 -0.93 -6.53
N TRP A 16 23.81 -0.79 -5.70
CA TRP A 16 23.59 -0.76 -4.25
C TRP A 16 22.95 0.55 -3.79
N ILE A 17 23.20 1.68 -4.46
CA ILE A 17 22.49 2.93 -4.17
C ILE A 17 20.99 2.77 -4.44
N MET A 18 20.62 2.13 -5.56
CA MET A 18 19.21 1.89 -5.86
C MET A 18 18.56 0.98 -4.82
N VAL A 19 19.27 -0.05 -4.33
CA VAL A 19 18.79 -0.88 -3.21
C VAL A 19 18.68 -0.06 -1.91
N ALA A 20 19.68 0.76 -1.57
CA ALA A 20 19.63 1.62 -0.38
C ALA A 20 18.46 2.63 -0.45
N ARG A 21 18.17 3.15 -1.64
CA ARG A 21 16.98 3.97 -1.90
C ARG A 21 15.70 3.18 -1.66
N VAL A 22 15.62 1.91 -2.08
CA VAL A 22 14.45 1.05 -1.81
C VAL A 22 14.25 0.86 -0.29
N VAL A 23 15.34 0.66 0.47
CA VAL A 23 15.27 0.61 1.94
C VAL A 23 14.71 1.92 2.49
N LEU A 24 15.25 3.06 2.07
CA LEU A 24 14.78 4.36 2.53
C LEU A 24 13.30 4.62 2.17
N PHE A 25 12.90 4.25 0.95
CA PHE A 25 11.50 4.34 0.50
C PHE A 25 10.55 3.60 1.44
N HIS A 26 10.84 2.33 1.72
CA HIS A 26 9.97 1.51 2.57
C HIS A 26 9.97 1.95 4.03
N VAL A 27 11.10 2.46 4.55
CA VAL A 27 11.11 3.09 5.88
C VAL A 27 10.18 4.30 5.86
N CYS A 28 10.34 5.25 4.92
CA CYS A 28 9.49 6.43 4.86
C CYS A 28 8.00 6.08 4.63
N ALA A 29 7.69 5.04 3.85
CA ALA A 29 6.33 4.61 3.58
C ALA A 29 5.59 4.10 4.83
N GLY A 30 6.31 3.42 5.74
CA GLY A 30 5.75 3.06 7.05
C GLY A 30 5.42 4.25 7.97
N TYR A 31 5.89 5.45 7.64
CA TYR A 31 5.72 6.67 8.45
C TYR A 31 4.99 7.79 7.67
N SER A 32 4.52 7.52 6.44
CA SER A 32 3.89 8.52 5.58
C SER A 32 2.37 8.65 5.77
N GLY A 33 1.78 7.86 6.66
CA GLY A 33 0.32 7.78 6.85
C GLY A 33 -0.35 6.77 5.93
N MET A 34 0.43 6.08 5.07
CA MET A 34 -0.06 4.96 4.30
C MET A 34 -0.11 3.71 5.21
N PRO A 35 -1.18 2.91 5.16
CA PRO A 35 -1.33 1.72 5.98
C PRO A 35 -0.48 0.55 5.44
N GLU A 36 0.84 0.69 5.45
CA GLU A 36 1.77 -0.43 5.18
C GLU A 36 1.93 -1.29 6.44
N PHE A 37 1.01 -2.25 6.59
CA PHE A 37 0.91 -3.27 7.66
C PHE A 37 0.53 -2.74 9.05
N PHE A 38 1.16 -1.66 9.52
CA PHE A 38 0.91 -1.05 10.83
C PHE A 38 0.46 0.40 10.65
N MET A 39 -0.52 0.82 11.45
CA MET A 39 -0.87 2.22 11.56
C MET A 39 0.14 2.91 12.48
N GLU A 40 0.72 4.02 12.02
CA GLU A 40 1.63 4.81 12.84
C GLU A 40 0.94 6.08 13.31
N SER A 41 0.80 6.21 14.63
CA SER A 41 0.20 7.38 15.28
C SER A 41 0.91 8.69 14.90
N GLN A 42 2.25 8.70 14.86
CA GLN A 42 3.03 9.90 14.60
C GLN A 42 3.28 10.16 13.10
N ALA A 43 2.58 9.44 12.21
CA ALA A 43 2.74 9.59 10.78
C ALA A 43 2.26 10.97 10.30
N GLY A 44 2.89 11.52 9.26
CA GLY A 44 2.53 12.87 8.83
C GLY A 44 3.19 13.38 7.55
N GLY A 45 2.81 14.61 7.21
CA GLY A 45 3.02 15.22 5.89
C GLY A 45 4.48 15.29 5.44
N ALA A 46 5.42 15.73 6.28
CA ALA A 46 6.82 15.88 5.87
C ALA A 46 7.47 14.55 5.43
N VAL A 47 7.21 13.47 6.16
CA VAL A 47 7.68 12.12 5.79
C VAL A 47 6.91 11.59 4.57
N GLY A 48 5.61 11.90 4.45
CA GLY A 48 4.84 11.60 3.25
C GLY A 48 5.36 12.29 1.98
N ILE A 49 5.75 13.56 2.07
CA ILE A 49 6.39 14.31 0.98
C ILE A 49 7.72 13.65 0.62
N ALA A 50 8.57 13.35 1.61
CA ALA A 50 9.85 12.67 1.38
C ALA A 50 9.65 11.31 0.69
N ARG A 51 8.69 10.51 1.17
CA ARG A 51 8.30 9.24 0.55
C ARG A 51 7.88 9.43 -0.90
N ASN A 52 7.02 10.40 -1.20
CA ASN A 52 6.52 10.65 -2.56
C ASN A 52 7.60 11.14 -3.51
N ILE A 53 8.51 12.01 -3.05
CA ILE A 53 9.70 12.41 -3.82
C ILE A 53 10.54 11.19 -4.14
N ILE A 54 10.82 10.34 -3.14
CA ILE A 54 11.61 9.12 -3.35
C ILE A 54 10.87 8.23 -4.34
N ALA A 55 9.60 7.90 -4.12
CA ALA A 55 8.76 7.02 -4.93
C ALA A 55 8.70 7.43 -6.40
N GLY A 56 8.58 8.74 -6.68
CA GLY A 56 8.54 9.29 -8.03
C GLY A 56 9.82 9.08 -8.84
N LEU A 57 10.94 8.74 -8.20
CA LEU A 57 12.18 8.37 -8.88
C LEU A 57 12.10 6.89 -9.34
N PRO A 58 12.30 6.57 -10.63
CA PRO A 58 12.15 5.22 -11.19
C PRO A 58 13.34 4.28 -10.87
N GLY A 59 13.69 4.13 -9.59
CA GLY A 59 14.88 3.36 -9.18
C GLY A 59 14.88 1.89 -9.64
N MET A 60 13.69 1.29 -9.75
CA MET A 60 13.53 -0.09 -10.23
C MET A 60 13.94 -0.24 -11.70
N SER A 61 13.57 0.72 -12.55
CA SER A 61 13.97 0.75 -13.96
C SER A 61 15.50 0.78 -14.13
N VAL A 62 16.21 1.48 -13.24
CA VAL A 62 17.68 1.48 -13.22
C VAL A 62 18.25 0.10 -12.88
N LEU A 63 17.65 -0.62 -11.93
CA LEU A 63 18.06 -1.99 -11.59
C LEU A 63 17.84 -2.96 -12.75
N PHE A 64 16.71 -2.86 -13.48
CA PHE A 64 16.46 -3.65 -14.69
C PHE A 64 17.46 -3.34 -15.80
N PHE A 65 17.80 -2.06 -16.02
CA PHE A 65 18.86 -1.67 -16.96
C PHE A 65 20.20 -2.30 -16.60
N VAL A 66 20.62 -2.21 -15.33
CA VAL A 66 21.87 -2.84 -14.87
C VAL A 66 21.84 -4.36 -15.05
N ALA A 67 20.69 -5.00 -14.77
CA ALA A 67 20.53 -6.43 -14.95
C ALA A 67 20.66 -6.84 -16.44
N GLY A 68 20.01 -6.12 -17.34
CA GLY A 68 20.10 -6.34 -18.79
C GLY A 68 21.51 -6.13 -19.33
N PHE A 69 22.21 -5.09 -18.86
CA PHE A 69 23.60 -4.80 -19.24
C PHE A 69 24.55 -5.96 -18.98
N PHE A 70 24.37 -6.67 -17.86
CA PHE A 70 25.18 -7.84 -17.52
C PHE A 70 24.59 -9.18 -18.01
N ALA A 71 23.35 -9.21 -18.52
CA ALA A 71 22.69 -10.44 -18.95
C ALA A 71 23.36 -11.03 -20.20
N LEU A 72 23.54 -10.22 -21.25
CA LEU A 72 24.13 -10.66 -22.52
C LEU A 72 25.55 -11.25 -22.38
N PRO A 73 26.54 -10.57 -21.78
CA PRO A 73 27.87 -11.17 -21.61
C PRO A 73 27.86 -12.42 -20.73
N SER A 74 26.99 -12.46 -19.72
CA SER A 74 26.85 -13.64 -18.87
C SER A 74 26.24 -14.82 -19.62
N LEU A 75 25.31 -14.58 -20.56
CA LEU A 75 24.71 -15.61 -21.40
C LEU A 75 25.72 -16.14 -22.41
N LEU A 76 26.41 -15.26 -23.13
CA LEU A 76 27.42 -15.66 -24.13
C LEU A 76 28.58 -16.46 -23.51
N LYS A 77 28.99 -16.11 -22.28
CA LYS A 77 30.09 -16.80 -21.58
C LYS A 77 29.70 -18.20 -21.09
N ARG A 78 28.44 -18.44 -20.75
CA ARG A 78 27.97 -19.68 -20.11
C ARG A 78 27.18 -20.60 -21.04
N GLY A 79 26.61 -20.06 -22.12
CA GLY A 79 25.59 -20.75 -22.90
C GLY A 79 24.20 -20.68 -22.25
N SER A 80 23.15 -20.85 -23.06
CA SER A 80 21.75 -20.64 -22.65
C SER A 80 21.30 -21.52 -21.49
N GLY A 81 21.64 -22.82 -21.50
CA GLY A 81 21.24 -23.77 -20.45
C GLY A 81 21.85 -23.45 -19.09
N ASP A 82 23.18 -23.31 -19.03
CA ASP A 82 23.90 -22.97 -17.78
C ASP A 82 23.60 -21.55 -17.29
N PHE A 83 23.27 -20.64 -18.20
CA PHE A 83 22.76 -19.33 -17.84
C PHE A 83 21.45 -19.45 -17.07
N VAL A 84 20.43 -20.12 -17.64
CA VAL A 84 19.12 -20.30 -17.00
C VAL A 84 19.25 -21.06 -15.68
N ARG A 85 19.94 -22.20 -15.67
CA ARG A 85 20.19 -22.99 -14.45
C ARG A 85 20.86 -22.13 -13.37
N GLY A 86 21.86 -21.34 -13.75
CA GLY A 86 22.55 -20.43 -12.84
C GLY A 86 21.66 -19.31 -12.28
N LYS A 87 20.71 -18.79 -13.07
CA LYS A 87 19.74 -17.78 -12.61
C LYS A 87 18.66 -18.39 -11.72
N LEU A 88 18.09 -19.53 -12.08
CA LEU A 88 17.13 -20.25 -11.24
C LEU A 88 17.74 -20.62 -9.88
N TYR A 89 18.98 -21.08 -9.84
CA TYR A 89 19.65 -21.41 -8.58
C TYR A 89 19.92 -20.18 -7.70
N ARG A 90 20.34 -19.06 -8.31
CA ARG A 90 20.78 -17.86 -7.56
C ARG A 90 19.67 -16.86 -7.26
N LEU A 91 18.58 -16.88 -8.02
CA LEU A 91 17.46 -15.97 -7.90
C LEU A 91 16.16 -16.72 -7.63
N GLY A 92 15.87 -17.79 -8.38
CA GLY A 92 14.64 -18.58 -8.26
C GLY A 92 14.51 -19.31 -6.91
N ILE A 93 15.53 -20.05 -6.49
CA ILE A 93 15.48 -20.76 -5.20
C ILE A 93 15.35 -19.78 -4.03
N PRO A 94 16.20 -18.73 -3.89
CA PRO A 94 16.00 -17.74 -2.84
C PRO A 94 14.65 -17.03 -2.91
N TYR A 95 14.15 -16.74 -4.11
CA TYR A 95 12.82 -16.17 -4.31
C TYR A 95 11.73 -17.05 -3.72
N LEU A 96 11.66 -18.33 -4.09
CA LEU A 96 10.65 -19.25 -3.57
C LEU A 96 10.78 -19.45 -2.06
N LEU A 97 12.00 -19.58 -1.54
CA LEU A 97 12.22 -19.63 -0.08
C LEU A 97 11.69 -18.37 0.61
N CYS A 98 11.92 -17.20 0.03
CA CYS A 98 11.39 -15.96 0.58
C CYS A 98 9.86 -15.92 0.50
N VAL A 99 9.25 -16.27 -0.64
CA VAL A 99 7.79 -16.29 -0.81
C VAL A 99 7.10 -17.23 0.18
N PHE A 100 7.64 -18.42 0.43
CA PHE A 100 6.97 -19.40 1.29
C PHE A 100 7.31 -19.27 2.78
N PHE A 101 8.48 -18.74 3.15
CA PHE A 101 8.93 -18.74 4.54
C PHE A 101 9.12 -17.35 5.14
N LEU A 102 9.47 -16.35 4.34
CA LEU A 102 9.74 -14.98 4.80
C LEU A 102 8.57 -14.04 4.53
N ALA A 103 7.89 -14.21 3.40
CA ALA A 103 6.76 -13.37 3.01
C ALA A 103 5.55 -13.47 3.93
N PRO A 104 5.14 -14.66 4.42
CA PRO A 104 3.98 -14.79 5.31
C PRO A 104 4.19 -14.08 6.66
N LEU A 105 5.43 -13.88 7.10
CA LEU A 105 5.72 -13.16 8.34
C LEU A 105 5.30 -11.70 8.28
N MET A 106 5.33 -11.07 7.10
CA MET A 106 5.00 -9.66 6.94
C MET A 106 3.52 -9.34 7.28
N PRO A 107 2.52 -9.97 6.64
CA PRO A 107 1.12 -9.79 7.01
C PRO A 107 0.82 -10.35 8.40
N PHE A 108 1.48 -11.42 8.84
CA PHE A 108 1.27 -11.96 10.18
C PHE A 108 1.69 -10.97 11.28
N LEU A 109 2.83 -10.27 11.12
CA LEU A 109 3.19 -9.16 12.00
C LEU A 109 2.16 -8.04 11.94
N GLY A 110 1.55 -7.82 10.76
CA GLY A 110 0.46 -6.86 10.56
C GLY A 110 -0.78 -7.19 11.40
N TYR A 111 -1.22 -8.45 11.39
CA TYR A 111 -2.31 -8.91 12.24
C TYR A 111 -1.95 -8.81 13.72
N TYR A 112 -0.72 -9.17 14.08
CA TYR A 112 -0.22 -9.05 15.46
C TYR A 112 -0.30 -7.61 15.98
N SER A 113 0.04 -6.60 15.18
CA SER A 113 -0.09 -5.18 15.56
C SER A 113 -1.53 -4.71 15.73
N GLN A 114 -2.49 -5.44 15.16
CA GLN A 114 -3.91 -5.11 15.13
C GLN A 114 -4.74 -6.04 16.01
N SER A 115 -4.12 -6.58 17.06
CA SER A 115 -4.77 -7.51 17.99
C SER A 115 -5.35 -8.78 17.36
N PHE A 116 -4.78 -9.23 16.25
CA PHE A 116 -5.28 -10.30 15.39
C PHE A 116 -6.71 -10.06 14.85
N SER A 117 -7.12 -8.79 14.71
CA SER A 117 -8.37 -8.43 14.03
C SER A 117 -8.48 -9.13 12.68
N GLY A 118 -9.60 -9.81 12.42
CA GLY A 118 -9.84 -10.57 11.20
C GLY A 118 -9.32 -12.02 11.19
N LEU A 119 -8.61 -12.46 12.23
CA LEU A 119 -8.18 -13.85 12.40
C LEU A 119 -8.90 -14.53 13.58
N GLU A 120 -9.15 -15.83 13.44
CA GLU A 120 -9.77 -16.63 14.51
C GLU A 120 -8.79 -17.03 15.61
N THR A 121 -7.50 -17.06 15.31
CA THR A 121 -6.44 -17.49 16.23
C THR A 121 -5.16 -16.71 16.00
N ASP A 122 -4.30 -16.67 17.02
CA ASP A 122 -2.91 -16.20 16.97
C ASP A 122 -1.93 -17.27 16.42
N SER A 123 -2.44 -18.41 15.96
CA SER A 123 -1.63 -19.52 15.47
C SER A 123 -1.04 -19.22 14.10
N TYR A 124 0.29 -19.11 14.05
CA TYR A 124 1.00 -18.93 12.78
C TYR A 124 0.82 -20.13 11.84
N TRP A 125 0.65 -21.35 12.35
CA TRP A 125 0.34 -22.52 11.52
C TRP A 125 -1.00 -22.38 10.81
N HIS A 126 -2.04 -21.97 11.53
CA HIS A 126 -3.36 -21.76 10.95
C HIS A 126 -3.31 -20.65 9.88
N PHE A 127 -2.66 -19.53 10.20
CA PHE A 127 -2.45 -18.44 9.25
C PHE A 127 -1.70 -18.88 7.98
N TRP A 128 -0.54 -19.53 8.15
CA TRP A 128 0.32 -19.93 7.04
C TRP A 128 -0.34 -21.00 6.15
N SER A 129 -0.98 -22.00 6.74
CA SER A 129 -1.71 -23.04 5.99
C SER A 129 -2.91 -22.46 5.23
N GLY A 130 -3.65 -21.53 5.84
CA GLY A 130 -4.71 -20.80 5.15
C GLY A 130 -4.19 -19.95 3.98
N MET A 131 -3.05 -19.29 4.18
CA MET A 131 -2.38 -18.52 3.12
C MET A 131 -1.93 -19.41 1.96
N LEU A 132 -1.38 -20.60 2.23
CA LEU A 132 -1.06 -21.55 1.17
C LEU A 132 -2.31 -22.06 0.44
N ALA A 133 -3.41 -22.31 1.16
CA ALA A 133 -4.67 -22.75 0.58
C ALA A 133 -5.32 -21.68 -0.32
N SER A 134 -5.08 -20.39 -0.03
CA SER A 134 -5.53 -19.28 -0.88
C SER A 134 -4.71 -19.12 -2.17
N GLY A 135 -3.53 -19.74 -2.25
CA GLY A 135 -2.61 -19.63 -3.38
C GLY A 135 -3.02 -20.52 -4.57
N PHE A 136 -2.21 -20.47 -5.63
CA PHE A 136 -2.31 -21.37 -6.79
C PHE A 136 -3.56 -21.23 -7.67
N SER A 137 -4.30 -20.11 -7.58
CA SER A 137 -5.29 -19.77 -8.60
C SER A 137 -4.65 -19.54 -9.97
N LEU A 138 -5.32 -20.01 -11.03
CA LEU A 138 -4.98 -19.68 -12.42
C LEU A 138 -5.50 -18.29 -12.82
N ASP A 139 -6.42 -17.73 -12.04
CA ASP A 139 -6.92 -16.38 -12.24
C ASP A 139 -5.87 -15.35 -11.81
N LEU A 140 -5.93 -14.17 -12.43
CA LEU A 140 -5.09 -13.05 -12.05
C LEU A 140 -5.70 -12.38 -10.82
N VAL A 141 -5.11 -12.63 -9.65
CA VAL A 141 -5.60 -12.07 -8.37
C VAL A 141 -4.91 -10.74 -8.09
N PRO A 142 -5.61 -9.69 -7.62
CA PRO A 142 -4.99 -8.42 -7.26
C PRO A 142 -3.80 -8.58 -6.29
N SER A 143 -2.70 -7.87 -6.57
CA SER A 143 -1.51 -7.90 -5.71
C SER A 143 -1.69 -6.96 -4.52
N VAL A 144 -1.84 -7.55 -3.33
CA VAL A 144 -2.06 -6.80 -2.08
C VAL A 144 -0.80 -6.65 -1.21
N PHE A 145 -0.22 -5.45 -1.19
CA PHE A 145 0.97 -5.13 -0.37
C PHE A 145 0.63 -4.54 1.01
N THR A 146 -0.25 -5.22 1.77
CA THR A 146 -0.65 -4.83 3.14
C THR A 146 -0.99 -6.08 3.96
N THR A 147 -1.53 -5.92 5.17
CA THR A 147 -2.02 -7.05 5.97
C THR A 147 -3.13 -7.79 5.23
N ASN A 148 -2.89 -9.05 4.86
CA ASN A 148 -3.85 -9.91 4.17
C ASN A 148 -3.52 -11.39 4.40
N SER A 149 -4.47 -12.27 4.12
CA SER A 149 -4.33 -13.73 4.28
C SER A 149 -4.06 -14.46 2.96
N GLN A 150 -3.73 -13.76 1.87
CA GLN A 150 -3.50 -14.35 0.55
C GLN A 150 -2.02 -14.67 0.29
N LEU A 151 -1.75 -15.74 -0.47
CA LEU A 151 -0.38 -16.03 -0.92
C LEU A 151 0.12 -14.90 -1.83
N ASN A 152 1.14 -14.18 -1.38
CA ASN A 152 1.64 -13.00 -2.05
C ASN A 152 3.18 -12.90 -1.93
N PRO A 153 3.90 -12.59 -3.02
CA PRO A 153 5.35 -12.41 -2.98
C PRO A 153 5.80 -11.10 -2.31
N MET A 154 4.88 -10.23 -1.88
CA MET A 154 5.15 -9.00 -1.16
C MET A 154 6.19 -8.12 -1.90
N HIS A 155 7.26 -7.68 -1.22
CA HIS A 155 8.26 -6.79 -1.84
C HIS A 155 9.17 -7.55 -2.82
N PHE A 156 9.05 -8.88 -2.92
CA PHE A 156 9.86 -9.74 -3.78
C PHE A 156 9.45 -9.70 -5.26
N TRP A 157 8.42 -8.92 -5.64
CA TRP A 157 7.92 -8.82 -7.02
C TRP A 157 9.01 -8.57 -8.08
N PHE A 158 10.05 -7.78 -7.73
CA PHE A 158 11.17 -7.50 -8.64
C PHE A 158 11.92 -8.76 -9.06
N LEU A 159 12.04 -9.77 -8.19
CA LEU A 159 12.69 -11.04 -8.53
C LEU A 159 11.84 -11.86 -9.50
N SER A 160 10.52 -11.86 -9.33
CA SER A 160 9.57 -12.48 -10.27
C SER A 160 9.78 -11.90 -11.66
N GLU A 161 9.67 -10.58 -11.81
CA GLU A 161 9.81 -9.92 -13.11
C GLU A 161 11.22 -10.05 -13.69
N LEU A 162 12.26 -9.94 -12.87
CA LEU A 162 13.64 -10.13 -13.32
C LEU A 162 13.87 -11.54 -13.87
N LEU A 163 13.32 -12.57 -13.21
CA LEU A 163 13.37 -13.94 -13.70
C LEU A 163 12.63 -14.07 -15.04
N GLN A 164 11.44 -13.49 -15.16
CA GLN A 164 10.69 -13.47 -16.42
C GLN A 164 11.52 -12.88 -17.56
N PHE A 165 12.15 -11.70 -17.37
CA PHE A 165 12.97 -11.09 -18.41
C PHE A 165 14.22 -11.88 -18.74
N LEU A 166 14.88 -12.51 -17.76
CA LEU A 166 16.03 -13.37 -18.00
C LEU A 166 15.67 -14.63 -18.81
N LEU A 167 14.53 -15.24 -18.52
CA LEU A 167 14.01 -16.40 -19.24
C LEU A 167 13.57 -16.01 -20.66
N LEU A 168 12.79 -14.93 -20.79
CA LEU A 168 12.36 -14.38 -22.07
C LEU A 168 13.55 -14.00 -22.96
N PHE A 169 14.55 -13.31 -22.40
CA PHE A 169 15.77 -12.97 -23.10
C PHE A 169 16.50 -14.21 -23.63
N THR A 170 16.58 -15.27 -22.82
CA THR A 170 17.22 -16.53 -23.23
C THR A 170 16.41 -17.20 -24.34
N LEU A 171 15.08 -17.23 -24.22
CA LEU A 171 14.19 -17.78 -25.24
C LEU A 171 14.36 -17.05 -26.58
N VAL A 172 14.29 -15.72 -26.56
CA VAL A 172 14.50 -14.87 -27.75
C VAL A 172 15.88 -15.14 -28.36
N HIS A 173 16.94 -15.23 -27.54
CA HIS A 173 18.28 -15.52 -28.02
C HIS A 173 18.38 -16.89 -28.72
N VAL A 174 17.77 -17.93 -28.14
CA VAL A 174 17.76 -19.28 -28.72
C VAL A 174 16.97 -19.31 -30.04
N LEU A 175 15.80 -18.68 -30.08
CA LEU A 175 14.98 -18.59 -31.30
C LEU A 175 15.70 -17.80 -32.40
N TRP A 176 16.38 -16.71 -32.04
CA TRP A 176 17.18 -15.90 -32.96
C TRP A 176 18.29 -16.73 -33.63
N LEU A 177 19.01 -17.54 -32.85
CA LEU A 177 20.04 -18.43 -33.39
C LEU A 177 19.46 -19.53 -34.28
N ARG A 178 18.27 -20.07 -33.91
CA ARG A 178 17.56 -21.08 -34.71
C ARG A 178 17.12 -20.55 -36.08
N TRP A 179 16.82 -19.26 -36.19
CA TRP A 179 16.53 -18.60 -37.46
C TRP A 179 17.78 -18.29 -38.32
N GLY A 180 18.95 -18.86 -37.99
CA GLY A 180 20.16 -18.72 -38.79
C GLY A 180 20.87 -17.38 -38.65
N ALA A 181 20.43 -16.53 -37.73
CA ALA A 181 21.06 -15.24 -37.50
C ALA A 181 22.40 -15.41 -36.77
N LYS A 182 23.46 -14.81 -37.32
CA LYS A 182 24.77 -14.78 -36.67
C LYS A 182 24.82 -13.65 -35.64
N PHE A 183 25.08 -14.00 -34.37
CA PHE A 183 25.28 -12.99 -33.33
C PHE A 183 26.72 -12.48 -33.37
N THR A 184 26.95 -11.37 -34.07
CA THR A 184 28.26 -10.72 -34.09
C THR A 184 28.32 -9.68 -32.97
N LEU A 185 29.15 -9.93 -31.95
CA LEU A 185 29.48 -8.88 -30.99
C LEU A 185 30.14 -7.71 -31.75
N PRO A 186 29.67 -6.46 -31.56
CA PRO A 186 30.33 -5.33 -32.19
C PRO A 186 31.80 -5.26 -31.79
N SER A 187 32.66 -5.06 -32.78
CA SER A 187 34.06 -4.78 -32.55
C SER A 187 34.16 -3.50 -31.71
N LEU A 188 34.72 -3.59 -30.49
CA LEU A 188 35.04 -2.44 -29.63
C LEU A 188 36.10 -1.49 -30.24
N LYS A 189 36.49 -1.69 -31.51
CA LYS A 189 37.58 -0.97 -32.17
C LYS A 189 37.14 0.19 -33.07
N THR A 190 35.86 0.47 -33.27
CA THR A 190 35.41 1.58 -34.16
C THR A 190 35.10 2.87 -33.39
N PRO A 191 35.86 3.96 -33.57
CA PRO A 191 35.64 5.20 -32.84
C PRO A 191 34.81 6.20 -33.67
N ALA A 192 33.69 6.66 -33.12
CA ALA A 192 33.18 8.01 -33.35
C ALA A 192 32.23 8.40 -32.20
N ALA A 193 32.78 8.98 -31.13
CA ALA A 193 32.01 9.38 -29.94
C ALA A 193 30.79 10.27 -30.27
N LYS A 194 30.87 11.10 -31.33
CA LYS A 194 29.75 11.93 -31.83
C LYS A 194 28.62 11.08 -32.45
N GLN A 195 28.95 10.04 -33.22
CA GLN A 195 27.95 9.13 -33.78
C GLN A 195 27.33 8.27 -32.68
N GLY A 196 28.13 7.87 -31.69
CA GLY A 196 27.66 7.17 -30.50
C GLY A 196 26.63 7.98 -29.69
N GLN A 197 26.86 9.28 -29.48
CA GLN A 197 25.92 10.16 -28.76
C GLN A 197 24.59 10.31 -29.50
N ARG A 198 24.64 10.51 -30.83
CA ARG A 198 23.43 10.59 -31.68
C ARG A 198 22.65 9.27 -31.65
N VAL A 199 23.35 8.13 -31.74
CA VAL A 199 22.72 6.80 -31.66
C VAL A 199 22.09 6.58 -30.29
N SER A 200 22.77 6.89 -29.18
CA SER A 200 22.18 6.74 -27.84
C SER A 200 20.97 7.66 -27.63
N GLY A 201 21.04 8.92 -28.09
CA GLY A 201 19.93 9.86 -27.98
C GLY A 201 18.72 9.41 -28.80
N MET A 202 18.94 8.95 -30.03
CA MET A 202 17.88 8.41 -30.89
C MET A 202 17.29 7.11 -30.34
N THR A 203 18.11 6.23 -29.75
CA THR A 203 17.61 5.02 -29.07
C THR A 203 16.73 5.38 -27.88
N LEU A 204 17.12 6.35 -27.05
CA LEU A 204 16.29 6.79 -25.92
C LEU A 204 14.98 7.43 -26.38
N LEU A 205 15.02 8.21 -27.46
CA LEU A 205 13.81 8.79 -28.06
C LEU A 205 12.87 7.71 -28.60
N ILE A 206 13.39 6.75 -29.36
CA ILE A 206 12.60 5.62 -29.89
C ILE A 206 12.02 4.80 -28.73
N ALA A 207 12.82 4.52 -27.71
CA ALA A 207 12.35 3.84 -26.51
C ALA A 207 11.19 4.63 -25.87
N ALA A 208 11.31 5.95 -25.73
CA ALA A 208 10.25 6.79 -25.17
C ALA A 208 8.96 6.72 -25.98
N VAL A 209 9.06 6.82 -27.31
CA VAL A 209 7.90 6.77 -28.22
C VAL A 209 7.23 5.40 -28.16
N LEU A 210 8.00 4.30 -28.27
CA LEU A 210 7.45 2.94 -28.23
C LEU A 210 6.81 2.64 -26.87
N MET A 211 7.49 3.02 -25.79
CA MET A 211 6.97 2.87 -24.44
C MET A 211 5.64 3.60 -24.26
N THR A 212 5.54 4.84 -24.73
CA THR A 212 4.31 5.64 -24.64
C THR A 212 3.20 5.06 -25.51
N ALA A 213 3.53 4.64 -26.74
CA ALA A 213 2.58 4.06 -27.69
C ALA A 213 1.99 2.74 -27.20
N VAL A 214 2.74 1.96 -26.41
CA VAL A 214 2.26 0.69 -25.83
C VAL A 214 1.56 0.91 -24.48
N GLN A 215 2.11 1.76 -23.61
CA GLN A 215 1.55 1.96 -22.26
C GLN A 215 0.22 2.73 -22.28
N THR A 216 0.04 3.68 -23.21
CA THR A 216 -1.18 4.49 -23.26
C THR A 216 -2.44 3.65 -23.56
N PRO A 217 -2.46 2.77 -24.58
CA PRO A 217 -3.59 1.87 -24.78
C PRO A 217 -3.85 0.95 -23.58
N ILE A 218 -2.80 0.39 -22.97
CA ILE A 218 -2.93 -0.47 -21.78
C ILE A 218 -3.61 0.30 -20.62
N ALA A 219 -3.19 1.54 -20.39
CA ALA A 219 -3.76 2.40 -19.36
C ALA A 219 -5.19 2.86 -19.67
N LEU A 220 -5.55 3.01 -20.95
CA LEU A 220 -6.91 3.34 -21.39
C LEU A 220 -7.87 2.17 -21.29
N LEU A 221 -7.39 0.97 -21.59
CA LEU A 221 -8.16 -0.28 -21.48
C LEU A 221 -8.32 -0.74 -20.02
N GLY A 222 -7.64 -0.09 -19.07
CA GLY A 222 -7.73 -0.45 -17.66
C GLY A 222 -7.22 -1.87 -17.39
N LEU A 223 -6.25 -2.37 -18.16
CA LEU A 223 -5.74 -3.73 -17.98
C LEU A 223 -5.05 -3.84 -16.62
N GLU A 224 -5.70 -4.56 -15.70
CA GLU A 224 -5.24 -4.72 -14.33
C GLU A 224 -4.01 -5.64 -14.26
N GLY A 225 -3.19 -5.41 -13.24
CA GLY A 225 -2.08 -6.28 -12.88
C GLY A 225 -2.44 -7.15 -11.69
N GLY A 226 -1.73 -8.25 -11.51
CA GLY A 226 -1.95 -9.13 -10.38
C GLY A 226 -0.92 -10.24 -10.27
N LEU A 227 -1.33 -11.26 -9.53
CA LEU A 227 -0.56 -12.45 -9.20
C LEU A 227 -1.17 -13.64 -9.90
N PHE A 228 -0.34 -14.35 -10.66
CA PHE A 228 -0.65 -15.67 -11.18
C PHE A 228 -0.06 -16.73 -10.25
N LEU A 229 -0.86 -17.75 -9.89
CA LEU A 229 -0.51 -18.80 -8.91
C LEU A 229 -0.08 -18.27 -7.53
N GLY A 230 -0.40 -17.01 -7.20
CA GLY A 230 0.07 -16.34 -5.96
C GLY A 230 1.59 -16.07 -5.90
N ILE A 231 2.35 -16.43 -6.95
CA ILE A 231 3.82 -16.37 -6.94
C ILE A 231 4.42 -15.67 -8.16
N VAL A 232 3.67 -15.47 -9.24
CA VAL A 232 4.16 -14.78 -10.44
C VAL A 232 3.50 -13.41 -10.50
N HIS A 233 4.26 -12.37 -10.19
CA HIS A 233 3.82 -11.00 -10.33
C HIS A 233 3.81 -10.57 -11.81
N PHE A 234 2.71 -9.99 -12.26
CA PHE A 234 2.59 -9.41 -13.60
C PHE A 234 1.71 -8.15 -13.56
N GLN A 235 2.30 -7.00 -13.91
CA GLN A 235 1.58 -5.74 -14.02
C GLN A 235 1.87 -5.12 -15.40
N PRO A 236 0.91 -5.08 -16.35
CA PRO A 236 1.17 -4.80 -17.77
C PRO A 236 2.00 -3.53 -18.03
N VAL A 237 1.59 -2.38 -17.47
CA VAL A 237 2.28 -1.09 -17.66
C VAL A 237 3.71 -1.14 -17.11
N SER A 238 3.86 -1.57 -15.85
CA SER A 238 5.15 -1.71 -15.18
C SER A 238 6.06 -2.69 -15.91
N TRP A 239 5.52 -3.81 -16.36
CA TRP A 239 6.25 -4.87 -17.05
C TRP A 239 6.84 -4.38 -18.38
N ILE A 240 6.07 -3.61 -19.17
CA ILE A 240 6.59 -2.97 -20.39
C ILE A 240 7.72 -1.99 -20.05
N ASN A 241 7.52 -1.15 -19.03
CA ASN A 241 8.53 -0.22 -18.58
C ASN A 241 9.83 -0.94 -18.17
N HIS A 242 9.75 -1.94 -17.31
CA HIS A 242 10.91 -2.71 -16.85
C HIS A 242 11.59 -3.49 -17.99
N GLY A 243 10.80 -4.09 -18.89
CA GLY A 243 11.30 -4.83 -20.05
C GLY A 243 12.09 -3.95 -21.02
N VAL A 244 11.62 -2.72 -21.28
CA VAL A 244 12.36 -1.77 -22.14
C VAL A 244 13.66 -1.35 -21.49
N PHE A 245 13.69 -1.06 -20.19
CA PHE A 245 14.95 -0.73 -19.51
C PHE A 245 15.94 -1.90 -19.50
N PHE A 246 15.46 -3.13 -19.31
CA PHE A 246 16.27 -4.33 -19.43
C PHE A 246 16.86 -4.48 -20.84
N ALA A 247 16.04 -4.29 -21.88
CA ALA A 247 16.48 -4.31 -23.27
C ALA A 247 17.47 -3.18 -23.60
N LEU A 248 17.25 -1.97 -23.08
CA LEU A 248 18.19 -0.85 -23.17
C LEU A 248 19.53 -1.20 -22.52
N GLY A 249 19.54 -1.93 -21.41
CA GLY A 249 20.75 -2.46 -20.79
C GLY A 249 21.53 -3.37 -21.72
N ILE A 250 20.85 -4.35 -22.34
CA ILE A 250 21.45 -5.27 -23.33
C ILE A 250 22.01 -4.47 -24.52
N PHE A 251 21.26 -3.51 -25.03
CA PHE A 251 21.67 -2.67 -26.15
C PHE A 251 22.87 -1.77 -25.79
N ALA A 252 22.89 -1.20 -24.59
CA ALA A 252 24.00 -0.39 -24.11
C ALA A 252 25.30 -1.20 -24.00
N TYR A 253 25.20 -2.48 -23.57
CA TYR A 253 26.34 -3.39 -23.59
C TYR A 253 26.80 -3.70 -25.01
N SER A 254 25.88 -4.09 -25.90
CA SER A 254 26.22 -4.48 -27.27
C SER A 254 26.87 -3.33 -28.05
N ARG A 255 26.48 -2.08 -27.79
CA ARG A 255 27.03 -0.88 -28.43
C ARG A 255 28.21 -0.24 -27.69
N GLY A 256 28.69 -0.83 -26.59
CA GLY A 256 29.81 -0.28 -25.83
C GLY A 256 29.57 1.15 -25.32
N TRP A 257 28.35 1.45 -24.84
CA TRP A 257 28.00 2.82 -24.42
C TRP A 257 29.00 3.39 -23.42
N PHE A 258 29.41 2.62 -22.42
CA PHE A 258 30.32 3.10 -21.37
C PHE A 258 31.81 2.98 -21.71
N THR A 259 32.16 2.43 -22.86
CA THR A 259 33.54 2.43 -23.38
C THR A 259 33.80 3.60 -24.33
N HIS A 260 32.76 4.07 -25.04
CA HIS A 260 32.89 5.08 -26.10
C HIS A 260 32.17 6.40 -25.83
N LEU A 261 31.16 6.42 -24.95
CA LEU A 261 30.41 7.64 -24.63
C LEU A 261 30.91 8.26 -23.33
N LYS A 262 31.05 9.58 -23.33
CA LYS A 262 31.16 10.33 -22.08
C LYS A 262 29.80 10.30 -21.38
N PRO A 263 29.76 10.14 -20.05
CA PRO A 263 28.52 10.27 -19.29
C PRO A 263 27.90 11.66 -19.52
N PRO A 264 26.57 11.77 -19.38
CA PRO A 264 25.87 13.05 -19.45
C PRO A 264 26.38 14.04 -18.38
N GLY A 265 26.53 15.32 -18.77
CA GLY A 265 26.95 16.39 -17.86
C GLY A 265 25.79 16.94 -16.99
N TRP A 266 26.08 17.95 -16.15
CA TRP A 266 25.10 18.57 -15.23
C TRP A 266 23.79 19.06 -15.89
N ARG A 267 23.83 19.37 -17.19
CA ARG A 267 22.64 19.73 -17.98
C ARG A 267 21.57 18.63 -17.92
N ALA A 268 21.95 17.36 -17.89
CA ALA A 268 20.99 16.25 -17.77
C ALA A 268 20.27 16.24 -16.41
N LEU A 269 20.96 16.64 -15.34
CA LEU A 269 20.34 16.80 -14.02
C LEU A 269 19.38 17.99 -14.01
N GLY A 270 19.78 19.12 -14.63
CA GLY A 270 18.90 20.28 -14.79
C GLY A 270 17.62 19.95 -15.57
N VAL A 271 17.73 19.19 -16.67
CA VAL A 271 16.57 18.73 -17.44
C VAL A 271 15.71 17.76 -16.63
N LEU A 272 16.30 16.85 -15.86
CA LEU A 272 15.55 15.97 -14.97
C LEU A 272 14.77 16.78 -13.92
N VAL A 273 15.39 17.79 -13.29
CA VAL A 273 14.72 18.64 -12.31
C VAL A 273 13.55 19.40 -12.95
N LEU A 274 13.75 19.98 -14.13
CA LEU A 274 12.68 20.63 -14.89
C LEU A 274 11.55 19.64 -15.23
N ALA A 275 11.90 18.40 -15.60
CA ALA A 275 10.96 17.32 -15.85
C ALA A 275 10.30 16.75 -14.56
N MET A 276 10.82 17.02 -13.36
CA MET A 276 10.11 16.67 -12.13
C MET A 276 9.16 17.80 -11.71
N VAL A 277 9.62 19.05 -11.83
CA VAL A 277 8.80 20.24 -11.55
C VAL A 277 7.61 20.31 -12.49
N GLY A 278 7.81 20.08 -13.80
CA GLY A 278 6.72 20.06 -14.77
C GLY A 278 5.67 18.98 -14.49
N LEU A 279 6.05 17.84 -13.89
CA LEU A 279 5.10 16.80 -13.46
C LEU A 279 4.23 17.31 -12.33
N GLY A 280 4.87 17.92 -11.33
CA GLY A 280 4.18 18.47 -10.18
C GLY A 280 3.18 19.55 -10.60
N VAL A 281 3.60 20.43 -11.51
CA VAL A 281 2.73 21.46 -12.09
C VAL A 281 1.58 20.81 -12.86
N PHE A 282 1.85 19.88 -13.79
CA PHE A 282 0.80 19.22 -14.58
C PHE A 282 -0.19 18.45 -13.70
N ALA A 283 0.29 17.65 -12.76
CA ALA A 283 -0.55 16.92 -11.83
C ALA A 283 -1.41 17.88 -11.00
N SER A 284 -0.85 18.99 -10.53
CA SER A 284 -1.61 20.01 -9.80
C SER A 284 -2.67 20.67 -10.70
N THR A 285 -2.31 21.04 -11.93
CA THR A 285 -3.26 21.59 -12.91
C THR A 285 -4.37 20.60 -13.26
N TYR A 286 -4.08 19.31 -13.39
CA TYR A 286 -5.09 18.29 -13.63
C TYR A 286 -6.02 18.12 -12.43
N ASN A 287 -5.50 18.11 -11.20
CA ASN A 287 -6.37 18.08 -10.02
C ASN A 287 -7.31 19.30 -9.96
N ILE A 288 -6.92 20.43 -10.55
CA ILE A 288 -7.72 21.65 -10.60
C ILE A 288 -8.69 21.67 -11.81
N MET A 289 -8.31 21.10 -12.95
CA MET A 289 -9.05 21.21 -14.22
C MET A 289 -9.50 19.87 -14.80
N GLY A 290 -9.48 18.81 -14.00
CA GLY A 290 -9.55 17.41 -14.46
C GLY A 290 -10.76 17.09 -15.31
N ASP A 291 -11.92 17.64 -14.95
CA ASP A 291 -13.19 17.43 -15.65
C ASP A 291 -13.24 18.12 -17.03
N HIS A 292 -12.34 19.06 -17.29
CA HIS A 292 -12.24 19.79 -18.57
C HIS A 292 -11.23 19.15 -19.54
N VAL A 293 -10.43 18.18 -19.10
CA VAL A 293 -9.40 17.53 -19.92
C VAL A 293 -9.88 16.14 -20.35
N PRO A 294 -9.97 15.83 -21.66
CA PRO A 294 -10.33 14.50 -22.12
C PRO A 294 -9.42 13.42 -21.51
N PRO A 295 -9.97 12.31 -20.98
CA PRO A 295 -9.19 11.28 -20.29
C PRO A 295 -8.03 10.72 -21.13
N VAL A 296 -8.22 10.62 -22.45
CA VAL A 296 -7.19 10.19 -23.40
C VAL A 296 -5.98 11.14 -23.42
N VAL A 297 -6.21 12.46 -23.38
CA VAL A 297 -5.16 13.47 -23.39
C VAL A 297 -4.38 13.40 -22.09
N PHE A 298 -5.08 13.29 -20.96
CA PHE A 298 -4.45 13.14 -19.65
C PHE A 298 -3.59 11.88 -19.58
N ARG A 299 -4.14 10.71 -19.95
CA ARG A 299 -3.41 9.43 -19.93
C ARG A 299 -2.20 9.45 -20.83
N LEU A 300 -2.32 9.98 -22.05
CA LEU A 300 -1.20 10.12 -22.99
C LEU A 300 -0.09 11.02 -22.43
N PHE A 301 -0.45 12.18 -21.88
CA PHE A 301 0.52 13.09 -21.30
C PHE A 301 1.20 12.46 -20.08
N ALA A 302 0.44 11.82 -19.19
CA ALA A 302 0.94 11.16 -18.00
C ALA A 302 1.94 10.03 -18.35
N THR A 303 1.59 9.14 -19.29
CA THR A 303 2.47 8.04 -19.72
C THR A 303 3.73 8.53 -20.43
N LEU A 304 3.60 9.54 -21.31
CA LEU A 304 4.72 10.17 -21.98
C LEU A 304 5.68 10.79 -20.97
N TRP A 305 5.13 11.56 -20.03
CA TRP A 305 5.90 12.25 -19.02
C TRP A 305 6.62 11.29 -18.07
N MET A 306 5.92 10.26 -17.58
CA MET A 306 6.51 9.21 -16.74
C MET A 306 7.67 8.53 -17.47
N THR A 307 7.49 8.21 -18.75
CA THR A 307 8.52 7.58 -19.58
C THR A 307 9.74 8.47 -19.78
N ILE A 308 9.53 9.74 -20.13
CA ILE A 308 10.61 10.72 -20.32
C ILE A 308 11.37 10.93 -19.01
N SER A 309 10.66 11.15 -17.91
CA SER A 309 11.25 11.27 -16.57
C SER A 309 12.04 10.02 -16.20
N ALA A 310 11.52 8.85 -16.58
CA ALA A 310 12.17 7.60 -16.25
C ALA A 310 13.54 7.44 -16.94
N LEU A 311 13.56 7.73 -18.24
CA LEU A 311 14.77 7.68 -19.05
C LEU A 311 15.77 8.77 -18.64
N TRP A 312 15.30 9.98 -18.32
CA TRP A 312 16.16 11.05 -17.81
C TRP A 312 16.77 10.72 -16.46
N PHE A 313 16.01 10.09 -15.56
CA PHE A 313 16.55 9.65 -14.28
C PHE A 313 17.66 8.61 -14.47
N LEU A 314 17.49 7.65 -15.39
CA LEU A 314 18.55 6.69 -15.73
C LEU A 314 19.82 7.40 -16.20
N VAL A 315 19.68 8.35 -17.13
CA VAL A 315 20.79 9.16 -17.66
C VAL A 315 21.48 9.93 -16.52
N ALA A 316 20.71 10.62 -15.67
CA ALA A 316 21.26 11.38 -14.54
C ALA A 316 21.94 10.50 -13.49
N ALA A 317 21.31 9.38 -13.11
CA ALA A 317 21.83 8.45 -12.11
C ALA A 317 23.13 7.78 -12.58
N ILE A 318 23.20 7.37 -13.85
CA ILE A 318 24.44 6.90 -14.47
C ILE A 318 25.49 8.00 -14.49
N GLY A 319 25.14 9.23 -14.87
CA GLY A 319 26.06 10.35 -14.92
C GLY A 319 26.69 10.68 -13.55
N LEU A 320 25.86 10.72 -12.51
CA LEU A 320 26.30 10.94 -11.13
C LEU A 320 27.16 9.78 -10.62
N ALA A 321 26.71 8.53 -10.79
CA ALA A 321 27.48 7.36 -10.38
C ALA A 321 28.82 7.27 -11.10
N TYR A 322 28.86 7.56 -12.40
CA TYR A 322 30.11 7.60 -13.16
C TYR A 322 31.05 8.70 -12.65
N ARG A 323 30.53 9.89 -12.36
CA ARG A 323 31.36 11.02 -11.93
C ARG A 323 31.96 10.84 -10.55
N TYR A 324 31.15 10.35 -9.60
CA TYR A 324 31.52 10.33 -8.19
C TYR A 324 31.89 8.94 -7.66
N MET A 325 31.50 7.88 -8.36
CA MET A 325 31.60 6.51 -7.87
C MET A 325 32.21 5.56 -8.88
N ASN A 326 32.99 6.07 -9.84
CA ASN A 326 33.75 5.25 -10.80
C ASN A 326 35.21 5.02 -10.38
N LYS A 327 35.51 5.16 -9.09
CA LYS A 327 36.81 4.82 -8.51
C LYS A 327 36.69 3.56 -7.65
N PRO A 328 37.68 2.67 -7.65
CA PRO A 328 37.72 1.54 -6.73
C PRO A 328 37.61 2.02 -5.28
N SER A 329 36.63 1.49 -4.55
CA SER A 329 36.43 1.76 -3.13
C SER A 329 36.11 0.44 -2.43
N THR A 330 36.80 0.16 -1.32
CA THR A 330 36.59 -1.05 -0.53
C THR A 330 35.19 -1.08 0.09
N ILE A 331 34.72 0.07 0.58
CA ILE A 331 33.39 0.23 1.17
C ILE A 331 32.33 -0.01 0.10
N CYS A 332 32.41 0.71 -1.03
CA CYS A 332 31.42 0.56 -2.09
C CYS A 332 31.41 -0.85 -2.69
N ALA A 333 32.58 -1.49 -2.82
CA ALA A 333 32.67 -2.87 -3.27
C ALA A 333 32.01 -3.85 -2.28
N ARG A 334 32.13 -3.63 -0.96
CA ARG A 334 31.44 -4.44 0.05
C ARG A 334 29.93 -4.24 -0.02
N LEU A 335 29.45 -3.00 -0.09
CA LEU A 335 28.01 -2.68 -0.21
C LEU A 335 27.41 -3.25 -1.50
N ALA A 336 28.10 -3.09 -2.63
CA ALA A 336 27.71 -3.70 -3.91
C ALA A 336 27.59 -5.22 -3.81
N GLN A 337 28.46 -5.88 -3.05
CA GLN A 337 28.44 -7.33 -2.90
C GLN A 337 27.26 -7.86 -2.07
N VAL A 338 26.74 -7.06 -1.14
CA VAL A 338 25.60 -7.44 -0.28
C VAL A 338 24.28 -6.84 -0.71
N SER A 339 24.24 -6.06 -1.80
CA SER A 339 23.01 -5.40 -2.25
C SER A 339 21.86 -6.39 -2.52
N TYR A 340 22.14 -7.59 -3.04
CA TYR A 340 21.10 -8.60 -3.26
C TYR A 340 20.57 -9.21 -1.95
N PRO A 341 21.42 -9.73 -1.03
CA PRO A 341 20.97 -10.10 0.30
C PRO A 341 20.20 -9.01 1.04
N THR A 342 20.68 -7.76 1.00
CA THR A 342 20.00 -6.60 1.60
C THR A 342 18.59 -6.43 1.04
N TYR A 343 18.43 -6.50 -0.29
CA TYR A 343 17.10 -6.45 -0.90
C TYR A 343 16.18 -7.58 -0.40
N LEU A 344 16.69 -8.79 -0.17
CA LEU A 344 15.84 -9.88 0.33
C LEU A 344 15.30 -9.59 1.75
N ILE A 345 16.14 -9.11 2.66
CA ILE A 345 15.82 -9.09 4.09
C ILE A 345 15.39 -7.72 4.64
N HIS A 346 15.59 -6.63 3.88
CA HIS A 346 15.38 -5.29 4.43
C HIS A 346 13.95 -5.07 4.94
N TYR A 347 12.92 -5.49 4.19
CA TYR A 347 11.54 -5.17 4.55
C TYR A 347 11.05 -5.92 5.81
N PRO A 348 11.28 -7.24 5.96
CA PRO A 348 11.01 -7.91 7.24
C PRO A 348 11.75 -7.27 8.42
N LEU A 349 13.00 -6.83 8.23
CA LEU A 349 13.73 -6.09 9.27
C LEU A 349 13.08 -4.73 9.59
N ILE A 350 12.59 -4.01 8.58
CA ILE A 350 11.82 -2.77 8.78
C ILE A 350 10.62 -3.07 9.67
N LEU A 351 9.84 -4.11 9.37
CA LEU A 351 8.65 -4.46 10.16
C LEU A 351 9.01 -4.83 11.60
N VAL A 352 10.04 -5.64 11.82
CA VAL A 352 10.48 -6.02 13.18
C VAL A 352 10.90 -4.78 13.99
N PHE A 353 11.72 -3.89 13.42
CA PHE A 353 12.15 -2.69 14.15
C PHE A 353 11.03 -1.66 14.32
N ARG A 354 10.13 -1.51 13.35
CA ARG A 354 8.92 -0.67 13.47
C ARG A 354 8.04 -1.18 14.61
N LEU A 355 7.81 -2.50 14.67
CA LEU A 355 7.00 -3.13 15.71
C LEU A 355 7.59 -2.88 17.10
N GLY A 356 8.92 -2.97 17.25
CA GLY A 356 9.61 -2.64 18.49
C GLY A 356 9.46 -1.19 18.94
N LEU A 357 9.15 -0.26 18.02
CA LEU A 357 8.92 1.17 18.30
C LEU A 357 7.45 1.59 18.19
N LEU A 358 6.52 0.64 18.01
CA LEU A 358 5.11 0.92 17.72
C LEU A 358 4.49 1.83 18.80
N THR A 359 4.73 1.51 20.07
CA THR A 359 4.23 2.27 21.22
C THR A 359 5.13 3.43 21.65
N THR A 360 6.30 3.61 21.04
CA THR A 360 7.26 4.65 21.43
C THR A 360 6.86 6.01 20.86
N ASP A 361 6.82 7.03 21.71
CA ASP A 361 6.34 8.37 21.34
C ASP A 361 7.50 9.32 21.00
N ILE A 362 8.03 9.15 19.80
CA ILE A 362 9.02 10.05 19.21
C ILE A 362 8.57 10.48 17.80
N PRO A 363 8.94 11.68 17.32
CA PRO A 363 8.51 12.19 16.03
C PRO A 363 8.87 11.24 14.87
N ALA A 364 7.99 11.14 13.87
CA ALA A 364 8.21 10.26 12.71
C ALA A 364 9.58 10.45 12.01
N PRO A 365 10.12 11.67 11.81
CA PRO A 365 11.46 11.82 11.25
C PRO A 365 12.56 11.14 12.08
N ALA A 366 12.45 11.15 13.41
CA ALA A 366 13.39 10.48 14.30
C ALA A 366 13.27 8.95 14.19
N LYS A 367 12.04 8.42 14.13
CA LYS A 367 11.79 6.98 13.88
C LYS A 367 12.37 6.55 12.53
N VAL A 368 12.14 7.34 11.47
CA VAL A 368 12.68 7.08 10.12
C VAL A 368 14.20 7.00 10.15
N PHE A 369 14.88 7.98 10.75
CA PHE A 369 16.34 7.98 10.84
C PHE A 369 16.87 6.76 11.61
N LEU A 370 16.30 6.49 12.78
CA LEU A 370 16.70 5.37 13.63
C LEU A 370 16.51 4.02 12.91
N ILE A 371 15.33 3.78 12.35
CA ILE A 371 15.00 2.53 11.67
C ILE A 371 15.82 2.37 10.40
N PHE A 372 16.01 3.43 9.60
CA PHE A 372 16.86 3.36 8.43
C PHE A 372 18.29 2.94 8.80
N THR A 373 18.87 3.54 9.85
CA THR A 373 20.23 3.17 10.31
C THR A 373 20.29 1.74 10.83
N LEU A 374 19.32 1.31 11.64
CA LEU A 374 19.25 -0.06 12.17
C LEU A 374 19.08 -1.09 11.04
N VAL A 375 18.13 -0.88 10.13
CA VAL A 375 17.85 -1.77 9.00
C VAL A 375 19.01 -1.81 8.04
N ALA A 376 19.60 -0.68 7.67
CA ALA A 376 20.73 -0.65 6.74
C ALA A 376 21.93 -1.40 7.33
N THR A 377 22.23 -1.18 8.61
CA THR A 377 23.33 -1.85 9.31
C THR A 377 23.07 -3.35 9.44
N ALA A 378 21.90 -3.74 9.95
CA ALA A 378 21.52 -5.14 10.10
C ALA A 378 21.50 -5.87 8.76
N SER A 379 20.95 -5.24 7.71
CA SER A 379 20.88 -5.83 6.38
C SER A 379 22.27 -6.06 5.77
N VAL A 380 23.23 -5.15 6.01
CA VAL A 380 24.61 -5.32 5.56
C VAL A 380 25.28 -6.45 6.34
N LEU A 381 25.16 -6.46 7.68
CA LEU A 381 25.80 -7.48 8.53
C LEU A 381 25.26 -8.88 8.24
N ILE A 382 23.92 -9.05 8.23
CA ILE A 382 23.27 -10.32 7.89
C ILE A 382 23.58 -10.69 6.44
N GLY A 383 23.56 -9.72 5.51
CA GLY A 383 23.89 -9.95 4.10
C GLY A 383 25.30 -10.49 3.88
N LEU A 384 26.28 -10.03 4.68
CA LEU A 384 27.64 -10.58 4.67
C LEU A 384 27.64 -12.05 5.11
N GLN A 385 26.88 -12.41 6.15
CA GLN A 385 26.77 -13.79 6.63
C GLN A 385 26.02 -14.69 5.64
N MET A 386 24.92 -14.22 5.05
CA MET A 386 24.17 -14.94 4.02
C MET A 386 25.05 -15.29 2.83
N ARG A 387 25.91 -14.35 2.43
CA ARG A 387 26.84 -14.57 1.32
C ARG A 387 27.96 -15.53 1.68
N ALA A 388 28.48 -15.46 2.90
CA ALA A 388 29.52 -16.38 3.36
C ALA A 388 28.99 -17.81 3.56
N ARG A 389 27.74 -17.96 4.02
CA ARG A 389 27.13 -19.24 4.40
C ARG A 389 25.68 -19.36 3.90
N PRO A 390 25.44 -19.48 2.58
CA PRO A 390 24.08 -19.46 2.01
C PRO A 390 23.20 -20.62 2.49
N ARG A 391 23.76 -21.81 2.70
CA ARG A 391 23.03 -22.96 3.24
C ARG A 391 22.60 -22.71 4.69
N ALA A 392 23.48 -22.16 5.52
CA ALA A 392 23.16 -21.82 6.90
C ALA A 392 22.08 -20.74 6.97
N ALA A 393 22.11 -19.76 6.06
CA ALA A 393 21.06 -18.75 5.96
C ALA A 393 19.69 -19.35 5.56
N ALA A 394 19.66 -20.30 4.63
CA ALA A 394 18.43 -21.01 4.28
C ALA A 394 17.91 -21.83 5.48
N TRP A 395 18.79 -22.55 6.19
CA TRP A 395 18.41 -23.27 7.40
C TRP A 395 17.96 -22.35 8.54
N ALA A 396 18.57 -21.17 8.69
CA ALA A 396 18.14 -20.19 9.68
C ALA A 396 16.74 -19.64 9.36
N LEU A 397 16.42 -19.40 8.09
CA LEU A 397 15.08 -19.01 7.65
C LEU A 397 14.05 -20.10 7.96
N VAL A 398 14.35 -21.37 7.61
CA VAL A 398 13.48 -22.50 7.91
C VAL A 398 13.33 -22.68 9.43
N GLY A 399 14.41 -22.58 10.19
CA GLY A 399 14.40 -22.68 11.65
C GLY A 399 13.56 -21.59 12.31
N MET A 400 13.71 -20.33 11.87
CA MET A 400 12.86 -19.23 12.32
C MET A 400 11.38 -19.53 12.03
N HIS A 401 11.08 -20.06 10.84
CA HIS A 401 9.72 -20.42 10.48
C HIS A 401 9.16 -21.55 11.35
N VAL A 402 9.95 -22.59 11.64
CA VAL A 402 9.57 -23.67 12.58
C VAL A 402 9.33 -23.15 13.99
N VAL A 403 10.15 -22.21 14.47
CA VAL A 403 9.93 -21.55 15.76
C VAL A 403 8.60 -20.79 15.74
N MET A 404 8.29 -20.05 14.68
CA MET A 404 7.01 -19.35 14.55
C MET A 404 5.82 -20.32 14.52
N LEU A 405 5.95 -21.47 13.85
CA LEU A 405 4.90 -22.50 13.80
C LEU A 405 4.62 -23.16 15.16
N THR A 406 5.61 -23.18 16.06
CA THR A 406 5.53 -23.91 17.34
C THR A 406 5.29 -23.00 18.53
N VAL A 407 5.94 -21.84 18.57
CA VAL A 407 5.91 -20.88 19.69
C VAL A 407 5.01 -19.68 19.38
N GLY A 408 4.90 -19.27 18.11
CA GLY A 408 4.21 -18.06 17.72
C GLY A 408 4.91 -16.78 18.17
N LEU A 409 4.17 -15.67 18.17
CA LEU A 409 4.64 -14.38 18.68
C LEU A 409 4.29 -14.24 20.17
N PRO A 410 5.11 -13.54 20.96
CA PRO A 410 4.82 -13.34 22.38
C PRO A 410 3.57 -12.49 22.58
N ARG A 411 2.81 -12.70 23.66
CA ARG A 411 1.71 -11.81 24.03
C ARG A 411 2.25 -10.45 24.52
N THR A 412 1.59 -9.37 24.10
CA THR A 412 1.86 -7.99 24.55
C THR A 412 0.55 -7.33 24.99
N SER A 413 0.62 -6.16 25.61
CA SER A 413 -0.57 -5.42 26.08
C SER A 413 -1.55 -5.01 24.98
N TRP A 414 -1.16 -5.11 23.70
CA TRP A 414 -1.97 -4.70 22.56
C TRP A 414 -2.19 -5.78 21.49
N SER A 415 -1.44 -6.89 21.52
CA SER A 415 -1.49 -7.88 20.42
C SER A 415 -2.63 -8.90 20.51
N HIS A 416 -3.32 -9.01 21.65
CA HIS A 416 -4.36 -10.03 21.84
C HIS A 416 -5.67 -9.46 22.37
N THR A 417 -5.78 -8.13 22.53
CA THR A 417 -6.93 -7.48 23.17
C THR A 417 -8.25 -7.80 22.47
N LEU A 418 -8.31 -7.72 21.14
CA LEU A 418 -9.52 -8.09 20.38
C LEU A 418 -9.69 -9.61 20.31
N LEU A 419 -8.61 -10.35 20.07
CA LEU A 419 -8.66 -11.81 20.00
C LEU A 419 -9.24 -12.43 21.28
N ASP A 420 -8.78 -11.98 22.45
CA ASP A 420 -9.26 -12.46 23.75
C ASP A 420 -10.75 -12.09 23.99
N ARG A 421 -11.25 -11.03 23.34
CA ARG A 421 -12.67 -10.58 23.42
C ARG A 421 -13.58 -11.25 22.39
N THR A 422 -13.06 -12.09 21.50
CA THR A 422 -13.83 -12.77 20.43
C THR A 422 -15.04 -13.55 20.96
N VAL A 423 -14.92 -14.17 22.14
CA VAL A 423 -16.04 -14.90 22.76
C VAL A 423 -17.20 -13.97 23.10
N GLU A 424 -16.90 -12.79 23.64
CA GLU A 424 -17.91 -11.76 23.96
C GLU A 424 -18.49 -11.15 22.69
N LEU A 425 -17.66 -10.88 21.68
CA LEU A 425 -18.14 -10.45 20.36
C LEU A 425 -19.14 -11.46 19.79
N ARG A 426 -18.86 -12.77 19.89
CA ARG A 426 -19.72 -13.85 19.39
C ARG A 426 -21.07 -13.97 20.11
N GLN A 427 -21.19 -13.40 21.32
CA GLN A 427 -22.47 -13.28 22.02
C GLN A 427 -23.33 -12.15 21.46
N VAL A 428 -22.75 -11.20 20.72
CA VAL A 428 -23.45 -10.08 20.09
C VAL A 428 -23.68 -10.33 18.60
N ILE A 429 -22.62 -10.72 17.90
CA ILE A 429 -22.63 -11.07 16.49
C ILE A 429 -22.15 -12.52 16.38
N PRO A 430 -23.07 -13.49 16.17
CA PRO A 430 -22.70 -14.90 16.01
C PRO A 430 -21.64 -15.09 14.93
N ALA A 431 -20.88 -16.19 15.02
CA ALA A 431 -19.83 -16.49 14.05
C ALA A 431 -20.43 -16.67 12.64
N GLN A 432 -20.30 -15.63 11.83
CA GLN A 432 -20.79 -15.54 10.47
C GLN A 432 -19.86 -14.63 9.67
N ARG A 433 -19.90 -14.75 8.34
CA ARG A 433 -19.29 -13.76 7.45
C ARG A 433 -20.36 -12.76 7.04
N PRO A 434 -20.04 -11.46 6.91
CA PRO A 434 -20.93 -10.52 6.24
C PRO A 434 -21.28 -11.06 4.85
N VAL A 435 -22.57 -11.05 4.51
CA VAL A 435 -23.08 -11.56 3.23
C VAL A 435 -23.46 -10.38 2.36
N HIS A 436 -23.05 -10.40 1.09
CA HIS A 436 -23.46 -9.39 0.14
C HIS A 436 -24.99 -9.45 -0.06
N VAL A 437 -25.64 -8.30 -0.01
CA VAL A 437 -27.08 -8.20 -0.26
C VAL A 437 -27.28 -8.16 -1.78
N ASP A 438 -27.28 -9.34 -2.42
CA ASP A 438 -27.35 -9.53 -3.89
C ASP A 438 -28.72 -9.23 -4.52
N GLN A 439 -29.69 -8.78 -3.73
CA GLN A 439 -30.97 -8.38 -4.30
C GLN A 439 -30.90 -6.93 -4.75
N ALA A 440 -31.01 -6.74 -6.07
CA ALA A 440 -31.80 -5.62 -6.56
C ALA A 440 -33.13 -5.71 -5.81
N MET A 441 -33.27 -4.90 -4.75
CA MET A 441 -34.61 -4.51 -4.37
C MET A 441 -35.17 -3.89 -5.65
N ASP A 442 -36.11 -4.58 -6.28
CA ASP A 442 -37.19 -3.91 -6.99
C ASP A 442 -37.89 -3.05 -5.93
N LEU A 443 -37.21 -1.99 -5.49
CA LEU A 443 -37.83 -0.83 -4.93
C LEU A 443 -38.72 -0.40 -6.07
N GLU A 444 -40.00 -0.72 -5.94
CA GLU A 444 -41.05 0.04 -6.57
C GLU A 444 -40.83 1.50 -6.15
N LEU A 445 -39.96 2.19 -6.89
CA LEU A 445 -39.68 3.62 -6.79
C LEU A 445 -40.94 4.42 -7.17
N SER A 446 -42.04 3.74 -7.51
CA SER A 446 -43.39 4.26 -7.60
C SER A 446 -43.82 4.97 -6.30
N ALA A 447 -43.27 4.60 -5.14
CA ALA A 447 -43.50 5.30 -3.87
C ALA A 447 -42.69 6.61 -3.72
N LEU A 448 -41.67 6.86 -4.55
CA LEU A 448 -40.84 8.08 -4.55
C LEU A 448 -41.30 9.12 -5.60
N THR A 449 -42.59 9.16 -5.93
CA THR A 449 -43.10 9.97 -7.05
C THR A 449 -43.57 11.38 -6.67
N ALA A 450 -43.57 11.74 -5.39
CA ALA A 450 -43.79 13.12 -4.96
C ALA A 450 -42.81 13.51 -3.85
N LEU A 451 -41.92 14.45 -4.14
CA LEU A 451 -41.15 15.14 -3.10
C LEU A 451 -42.14 15.97 -2.27
N GLU A 452 -42.55 15.46 -1.11
CA GLU A 452 -43.55 16.15 -0.26
C GLU A 452 -43.01 17.44 0.37
N GLY A 453 -41.67 17.61 0.45
CA GLY A 453 -41.02 18.84 0.86
C GLY A 453 -39.53 18.68 1.16
N SER A 454 -38.87 19.81 1.43
CA SER A 454 -37.50 19.85 1.98
C SER A 454 -37.54 20.18 3.48
N LEU A 455 -36.79 19.40 4.28
CA LEU A 455 -36.60 19.62 5.71
C LEU A 455 -35.58 20.75 5.97
N VAL A 456 -34.50 20.76 5.18
CA VAL A 456 -33.43 21.77 5.22
C VAL A 456 -32.98 22.04 3.79
N ASP A 457 -33.05 23.30 3.35
CA ASP A 457 -32.54 23.72 2.05
C ASP A 457 -31.06 24.15 2.16
N SER A 458 -30.17 23.26 1.73
CA SER A 458 -28.73 23.48 1.71
C SER A 458 -28.21 24.09 0.39
N THR A 459 -29.11 24.44 -0.55
CA THR A 459 -28.69 25.03 -1.84
C THR A 459 -28.18 26.46 -1.68
N HIS A 460 -28.66 27.17 -0.65
CA HIS A 460 -28.37 28.58 -0.40
C HIS A 460 -27.59 28.83 0.91
N THR A 461 -27.51 27.84 1.79
CA THR A 461 -26.78 27.92 3.07
C THR A 461 -25.90 26.68 3.20
N PRO A 462 -24.58 26.80 3.48
CA PRO A 462 -23.64 25.69 3.47
C PRO A 462 -23.76 24.80 4.72
N MET A 463 -24.95 24.28 5.00
CA MET A 463 -25.13 23.15 5.92
C MET A 463 -25.21 21.91 5.06
N GLN A 464 -24.07 21.26 4.80
CA GLN A 464 -24.02 19.97 4.10
C GLN A 464 -24.44 18.86 5.08
N PRO A 465 -25.70 18.36 5.07
CA PRO A 465 -26.13 17.36 6.05
C PRO A 465 -25.56 15.99 5.69
N LEU A 466 -25.18 15.19 6.68
CA LEU A 466 -24.56 13.87 6.44
C LEU A 466 -25.38 12.71 7.01
N HIS A 467 -25.49 12.61 8.34
CA HIS A 467 -26.27 11.55 9.02
C HIS A 467 -27.41 12.17 9.83
N MET A 468 -28.48 11.40 10.04
CA MET A 468 -29.64 11.85 10.79
C MET A 468 -30.25 10.77 11.67
N ALA A 469 -30.93 11.19 12.75
CA ALA A 469 -31.69 10.34 13.66
C ALA A 469 -32.98 11.07 14.06
N ALA A 470 -34.12 10.42 13.85
CA ALA A 470 -35.42 10.95 14.24
C ALA A 470 -35.75 10.60 15.69
N ASP A 471 -36.29 11.55 16.44
CA ASP A 471 -36.84 11.32 17.77
C ASP A 471 -38.30 10.82 17.70
N ARG A 472 -38.84 10.39 18.85
CA ARG A 472 -40.20 9.87 18.95
C ARG A 472 -41.30 10.92 18.76
N ASN A 473 -40.94 12.20 18.82
CA ASN A 473 -41.86 13.33 18.67
C ASN A 473 -41.87 13.88 17.23
N GLY A 474 -41.12 13.26 16.31
CA GLY A 474 -40.99 13.69 14.91
C GLY A 474 -39.94 14.79 14.69
N GLY A 475 -39.16 15.13 15.71
CA GLY A 475 -37.97 15.97 15.57
C GLY A 475 -36.80 15.18 14.97
N VAL A 476 -35.85 15.86 14.35
CA VAL A 476 -34.73 15.23 13.64
C VAL A 476 -33.41 15.84 14.08
N PHE A 477 -32.52 15.01 14.62
CA PHE A 477 -31.11 15.33 14.78
C PHE A 477 -30.37 15.02 13.49
N PHE A 478 -29.40 15.85 13.11
CA PHE A 478 -28.50 15.55 12.00
C PHE A 478 -27.15 16.23 12.17
N SER A 479 -26.12 15.62 11.61
CA SER A 479 -24.81 16.26 11.50
C SER A 479 -24.75 17.15 10.26
N ALA A 480 -24.13 18.32 10.37
CA ALA A 480 -23.91 19.20 9.23
C ALA A 480 -22.77 20.19 9.47
N GLY A 481 -22.34 20.83 8.38
CA GLY A 481 -21.41 21.96 8.39
C GLY A 481 -19.95 21.56 8.26
N GLU A 482 -19.11 22.53 7.88
CA GLU A 482 -17.66 22.41 7.74
C GLU A 482 -16.94 23.41 8.65
N GLY A 483 -15.73 23.08 9.10
CA GLY A 483 -14.93 23.94 9.97
C GLY A 483 -15.69 24.36 11.24
N ASP A 484 -15.72 25.66 11.52
CA ASP A 484 -16.35 26.22 12.72
C ASP A 484 -17.89 26.03 12.75
N SER A 485 -18.51 25.83 11.59
CA SER A 485 -19.95 25.57 11.48
C SER A 485 -20.30 24.09 11.69
N SER A 486 -19.31 23.21 11.79
CA SER A 486 -19.54 21.78 11.91
C SER A 486 -20.08 21.40 13.29
N GLY A 487 -21.10 20.54 13.31
CA GLY A 487 -21.69 20.04 14.54
C GLY A 487 -22.98 19.27 14.35
N VAL A 488 -23.72 19.13 15.44
CA VAL A 488 -25.03 18.49 15.46
C VAL A 488 -26.11 19.55 15.49
N TYR A 489 -27.08 19.39 14.61
CA TYR A 489 -28.25 20.23 14.44
C TYR A 489 -29.52 19.46 14.79
N PHE A 490 -30.58 20.20 15.12
CA PHE A 490 -31.90 19.66 15.39
C PHE A 490 -32.97 20.48 14.65
N VAL A 491 -33.99 19.81 14.13
CA VAL A 491 -35.21 20.41 13.56
C VAL A 491 -36.40 19.83 14.31
N ASP A 492 -37.19 20.70 14.94
CA ASP A 492 -38.44 20.31 15.60
C ASP A 492 -39.49 19.87 14.57
N ALA A 493 -40.36 18.94 14.96
CA ALA A 493 -41.45 18.44 14.12
C ALA A 493 -42.31 19.59 13.56
N GLY A 494 -42.52 19.58 12.23
CA GLY A 494 -43.31 20.60 11.53
C GLY A 494 -42.64 21.96 11.36
N THR A 495 -41.43 22.16 11.89
CA THR A 495 -40.60 23.34 11.62
C THR A 495 -39.64 23.06 10.46
N LYS A 496 -39.15 24.12 9.80
CA LYS A 496 -38.12 24.02 8.74
C LYS A 496 -36.86 24.81 9.08
N THR A 497 -36.65 25.06 10.37
CA THR A 497 -35.57 25.92 10.85
C THR A 497 -34.63 25.10 11.73
N PRO A 498 -33.51 24.61 11.17
CA PRO A 498 -32.53 23.87 11.93
C PRO A 498 -31.79 24.77 12.91
N ARG A 499 -31.48 24.22 14.09
CA ARG A 499 -30.69 24.88 15.13
C ARG A 499 -29.52 24.01 15.54
N GLN A 500 -28.34 24.59 15.64
CA GLN A 500 -27.18 23.86 16.17
C GLN A 500 -27.41 23.57 17.65
N VAL A 501 -27.30 22.30 18.04
CA VAL A 501 -27.53 21.82 19.41
C VAL A 501 -26.25 21.31 20.08
N ALA A 502 -25.21 21.00 19.30
CA ALA A 502 -23.86 20.78 19.80
C ALA A 502 -22.80 21.21 18.77
N HIS A 503 -21.73 21.83 19.25
CA HIS A 503 -20.52 22.04 18.44
C HIS A 503 -19.66 20.79 18.54
N LEU A 504 -19.44 20.14 17.38
CA LEU A 504 -18.62 18.95 17.26
C LEU A 504 -17.94 19.04 15.88
N PRO A 505 -16.70 19.54 15.81
CA PRO A 505 -15.99 19.68 14.54
C PRO A 505 -15.96 18.38 13.76
N GLU A 506 -16.25 18.44 12.46
CA GLU A 506 -16.28 17.28 11.55
C GLU A 506 -17.27 16.17 11.98
N ALA A 507 -18.40 16.54 12.58
CA ALA A 507 -19.45 15.59 12.97
C ALA A 507 -19.92 14.72 11.80
N ARG A 508 -19.96 13.40 12.01
CA ARG A 508 -20.44 12.40 11.05
C ARG A 508 -21.69 11.71 11.60
N GLY A 509 -21.60 10.45 11.95
CA GLY A 509 -22.72 9.66 12.42
C GLY A 509 -23.35 10.26 13.67
N VAL A 510 -24.68 10.24 13.68
CA VAL A 510 -25.51 10.52 14.86
C VAL A 510 -26.58 9.45 14.98
N THR A 511 -26.86 9.01 16.21
CA THR A 511 -27.97 8.08 16.49
C THR A 511 -28.52 8.31 17.89
N LEU A 512 -29.78 7.92 18.13
CA LEU A 512 -30.42 8.01 19.44
C LEU A 512 -30.44 6.64 20.11
N SER A 513 -30.27 6.61 21.43
CA SER A 513 -30.60 5.43 22.23
C SER A 513 -32.05 5.01 22.00
N HIS A 514 -32.35 3.71 22.17
CA HIS A 514 -33.70 3.19 21.97
C HIS A 514 -34.77 3.94 22.78
N ASP A 515 -34.45 4.40 23.99
CA ASP A 515 -35.32 5.20 24.85
C ASP A 515 -35.40 6.70 24.48
N GLY A 516 -34.60 7.17 23.52
CA GLY A 516 -34.52 8.54 23.05
C GLY A 516 -33.84 9.52 24.01
N ARG A 517 -33.25 9.05 25.12
CA ARG A 517 -32.67 9.91 26.17
C ARG A 517 -31.22 10.28 25.94
N THR A 518 -30.51 9.54 25.09
CA THR A 518 -29.10 9.77 24.79
C THR A 518 -28.91 9.89 23.29
N LEU A 519 -28.20 10.93 22.85
CA LEU A 519 -27.70 11.04 21.49
C LEU A 519 -26.23 10.62 21.48
N TYR A 520 -25.88 9.69 20.60
CA TYR A 520 -24.51 9.32 20.31
C TYR A 520 -24.04 9.99 19.02
N ALA A 521 -22.79 10.44 19.01
CA ALA A 521 -22.19 11.06 17.84
C ALA A 521 -20.72 10.68 17.67
N VAL A 522 -20.24 10.70 16.43
CA VAL A 522 -18.83 10.53 16.08
C VAL A 522 -18.37 11.65 15.16
N ALA A 523 -17.07 11.88 15.10
CA ALA A 523 -16.48 12.96 14.31
C ALA A 523 -15.23 12.47 13.57
N MET A 524 -15.04 12.94 12.33
CA MET A 524 -13.82 12.68 11.56
C MET A 524 -12.63 13.39 12.19
N GLY A 525 -11.46 12.74 12.20
CA GLY A 525 -10.29 13.25 12.90
C GLY A 525 -10.31 12.99 14.42
N ASP A 526 -11.41 12.46 14.95
CA ASP A 526 -11.55 12.03 16.33
C ASP A 526 -11.61 10.50 16.42
N TYR A 527 -11.33 9.97 17.60
CA TYR A 527 -11.40 8.55 17.94
C TYR A 527 -12.39 8.32 19.09
N ASN A 528 -13.09 9.35 19.57
CA ASN A 528 -14.10 9.21 20.60
C ASN A 528 -15.49 8.95 20.00
N VAL A 529 -16.28 8.14 20.70
CA VAL A 529 -17.74 8.15 20.57
C VAL A 529 -18.29 9.03 21.67
N TRP A 530 -18.96 10.10 21.26
CA TRP A 530 -19.56 11.09 22.15
C TRP A 530 -20.98 10.70 22.51
N ALA A 531 -21.39 10.98 23.75
CA ALA A 531 -22.75 10.85 24.23
C ALA A 531 -23.24 12.17 24.82
N PHE A 532 -24.51 12.49 24.56
CA PHE A 532 -25.20 13.68 25.05
C PHE A 532 -26.55 13.29 25.64
N ASP A 533 -26.92 13.90 26.75
CA ASP A 533 -28.27 13.74 27.32
C ASP A 533 -29.26 14.60 26.53
N VAL A 534 -30.36 14.00 26.09
CA VAL A 534 -31.41 14.62 25.28
C VAL A 534 -32.52 15.16 26.18
N GLY A 535 -32.64 16.47 26.22
CA GLY A 535 -33.70 17.20 26.91
C GLY A 535 -34.90 17.50 26.02
N GLN A 536 -35.82 18.31 26.55
CA GLN A 536 -36.97 18.80 25.79
C GLN A 536 -36.54 19.55 24.53
N THR A 537 -37.38 19.46 23.49
CA THR A 537 -37.16 20.04 22.16
C THR A 537 -35.82 19.68 21.53
N GLY A 538 -35.18 18.58 21.94
CA GLY A 538 -33.88 18.17 21.40
C GLY A 538 -32.67 18.94 21.93
N LYS A 539 -32.81 19.67 23.05
CA LYS A 539 -31.67 20.32 23.72
C LYS A 539 -30.67 19.26 24.21
N LEU A 540 -29.40 19.37 23.81
CA LEU A 540 -28.33 18.48 24.25
C LEU A 540 -27.60 19.03 25.49
N SER A 541 -27.16 18.14 26.37
CA SER A 541 -26.36 18.47 27.56
C SER A 541 -25.44 17.32 27.96
N ASN A 542 -24.55 17.52 28.95
CA ASN A 542 -23.70 16.48 29.52
C ASN A 542 -22.87 15.69 28.48
N GLN A 543 -22.17 16.42 27.61
CA GLN A 543 -21.26 15.84 26.63
C GLN A 543 -20.17 15.03 27.33
N ARG A 544 -20.04 13.75 26.96
CA ARG A 544 -19.06 12.83 27.53
C ARG A 544 -18.58 11.82 26.50
N VAL A 545 -17.39 11.29 26.68
CA VAL A 545 -16.89 10.15 25.91
C VAL A 545 -17.48 8.88 26.49
N ILE A 546 -18.17 8.08 25.68
CA ILE A 546 -18.69 6.77 26.10
C ILE A 546 -17.78 5.62 25.64
N ALA A 547 -17.10 5.76 24.51
CA ALA A 547 -16.21 4.73 23.99
C ALA A 547 -15.02 5.34 23.22
N GLU A 548 -13.91 4.61 23.17
CA GLU A 548 -12.74 4.92 22.34
C GLU A 548 -12.67 3.94 21.16
N LEU A 549 -12.54 4.47 19.94
CA LEU A 549 -12.43 3.71 18.69
C LEU A 549 -11.04 3.08 18.55
N PHE A 550 -11.02 1.83 18.11
CA PHE A 550 -9.81 1.10 17.76
C PHE A 550 -9.16 1.65 16.49
N ARG A 551 -7.82 1.74 16.51
CA ARG A 551 -7.02 2.34 15.43
C ARG A 551 -5.92 1.43 14.89
N GLY A 552 -5.66 0.29 15.54
CA GLY A 552 -4.59 -0.65 15.14
C GLY A 552 -3.17 -0.08 15.27
N ASP A 553 -2.95 0.85 16.22
CA ASP A 553 -1.67 1.54 16.45
C ASP A 553 -0.87 1.01 17.67
N GLY A 554 -1.33 -0.07 18.29
CA GLY A 554 -0.73 -0.67 19.48
C GLY A 554 -0.92 0.13 20.78
N ARG A 555 -1.75 1.18 20.79
CA ARG A 555 -1.92 2.11 21.92
C ARG A 555 -3.37 2.21 22.43
N TYR A 556 -4.21 1.23 22.11
CA TYR A 556 -5.60 1.19 22.57
C TYR A 556 -5.69 1.10 24.11
N ASP A 557 -6.70 1.74 24.71
CA ASP A 557 -6.94 1.81 26.17
C ASP A 557 -5.75 2.42 26.96
N ARG A 558 -5.01 3.38 26.38
CA ARG A 558 -3.92 4.10 27.06
C ARG A 558 -4.24 5.58 27.30
N ASP A 559 -3.96 6.03 28.52
CA ASP A 559 -4.28 7.40 28.99
C ASP A 559 -3.16 8.43 28.73
N ASP A 560 -2.00 8.01 28.20
CA ASP A 560 -0.75 8.79 28.26
C ASP A 560 -0.37 9.56 26.99
N LEU A 561 -1.27 9.73 26.01
CA LEU A 561 -0.83 10.05 24.64
C LEU A 561 -1.58 11.19 23.94
N HIS A 562 -0.83 11.97 23.17
CA HIS A 562 -1.36 12.75 22.06
C HIS A 562 -1.87 11.78 20.99
N ARG A 563 -3.19 11.68 20.87
CA ARG A 563 -3.86 10.73 19.98
C ARG A 563 -4.02 11.38 18.60
N THR A 564 -3.18 10.96 17.65
CA THR A 564 -3.01 11.60 16.33
C THR A 564 -3.44 10.73 15.15
N ALA A 565 -3.63 9.42 15.34
CA ALA A 565 -4.22 8.56 14.32
C ALA A 565 -5.74 8.73 14.29
N ASP A 566 -6.26 9.19 13.17
CA ASP A 566 -7.70 9.26 12.91
C ASP A 566 -8.27 7.85 12.67
N ALA A 567 -9.26 7.46 13.50
CA ALA A 567 -10.01 6.21 13.33
C ALA A 567 -10.91 6.26 12.08
N ALA A 568 -11.18 7.47 11.59
CA ALA A 568 -12.10 7.80 10.54
C ALA A 568 -13.44 7.07 10.79
N PRO A 569 -14.25 7.50 11.76
CA PRO A 569 -15.62 7.04 11.89
C PRO A 569 -16.53 7.71 10.85
N GLU A 570 -17.53 6.99 10.35
CA GLU A 570 -18.62 7.59 9.53
C GLU A 570 -19.96 7.42 10.26
N GLY A 571 -20.70 6.34 10.02
CA GLY A 571 -21.99 6.07 10.66
C GLY A 571 -21.89 5.27 11.96
N LEU A 572 -22.96 5.34 12.76
CA LEU A 572 -23.17 4.46 13.89
C LEU A 572 -24.65 4.15 14.10
N THR A 573 -24.91 3.04 14.76
CA THR A 573 -26.23 2.69 15.30
C THR A 573 -26.12 2.06 16.68
N VAL A 574 -27.25 1.89 17.36
CA VAL A 574 -27.35 1.33 18.71
C VAL A 574 -28.52 0.36 18.77
N ASP A 575 -28.39 -0.73 19.51
CA ASP A 575 -29.49 -1.67 19.74
C ASP A 575 -30.23 -1.42 21.06
N VAL A 576 -31.31 -2.17 21.31
CA VAL A 576 -32.13 -2.07 22.54
C VAL A 576 -31.35 -2.32 23.83
N ALA A 577 -30.24 -3.07 23.75
CA ALA A 577 -29.37 -3.34 24.89
C ALA A 577 -28.35 -2.21 25.14
N GLY A 578 -28.34 -1.18 24.29
CA GLY A 578 -27.42 -0.06 24.35
C GLY A 578 -26.04 -0.36 23.76
N ARG A 579 -25.86 -1.48 23.04
CA ARG A 579 -24.58 -1.80 22.37
C ARG A 579 -24.43 -0.93 21.14
N LEU A 580 -23.23 -0.40 20.92
CA LEU A 580 -22.95 0.52 19.82
C LEU A 580 -22.26 -0.23 18.67
N TYR A 581 -22.65 0.10 17.44
CA TYR A 581 -22.05 -0.40 16.21
C TYR A 581 -21.57 0.80 15.42
N VAL A 582 -20.26 0.95 15.28
CA VAL A 582 -19.65 2.15 14.66
C VAL A 582 -18.84 1.74 13.44
N THR A 583 -19.15 2.32 12.28
CA THR A 583 -18.34 2.12 11.09
C THR A 583 -17.09 2.98 11.16
N SER A 584 -15.93 2.38 10.87
CA SER A 584 -14.64 3.05 10.96
C SER A 584 -13.69 2.61 9.86
N ARG A 585 -12.50 3.22 9.77
CA ARG A 585 -11.43 2.71 8.91
C ARG A 585 -11.11 1.26 9.23
N ALA A 586 -11.13 0.86 10.49
CA ALA A 586 -10.74 -0.49 10.93
C ALA A 586 -11.75 -1.57 10.50
N GLY A 587 -13.02 -1.22 10.31
CA GLY A 587 -14.14 -2.13 10.09
C GLY A 587 -15.38 -1.66 10.86
N LEU A 588 -16.36 -2.55 11.04
CA LEU A 588 -17.49 -2.30 11.95
C LEU A 588 -17.07 -2.64 13.38
N GLN A 589 -16.89 -1.61 14.20
CA GLN A 589 -16.51 -1.77 15.60
C GLN A 589 -17.74 -1.97 16.47
N VAL A 590 -17.70 -2.99 17.33
CA VAL A 590 -18.84 -3.40 18.18
C VAL A 590 -18.48 -3.13 19.63
N PHE A 591 -19.32 -2.38 20.33
CA PHE A 591 -19.12 -2.00 21.73
C PHE A 591 -20.24 -2.54 22.61
N SER A 592 -19.88 -2.93 23.83
CA SER A 592 -20.85 -3.14 24.90
C SER A 592 -21.58 -1.85 25.26
N SER A 593 -22.67 -1.96 26.01
CA SER A 593 -23.42 -0.81 26.55
C SER A 593 -22.63 0.05 27.54
N ALA A 594 -21.56 -0.51 28.11
CA ALA A 594 -20.61 0.23 28.94
C ALA A 594 -19.51 0.93 28.10
N GLY A 595 -19.58 0.86 26.78
CA GLY A 595 -18.59 1.49 25.88
C GLY A 595 -17.28 0.72 25.70
N ARG A 596 -17.16 -0.50 26.27
CA ARG A 596 -16.00 -1.37 26.02
C ARG A 596 -16.10 -2.00 24.64
N LEU A 597 -15.06 -1.87 23.82
CA LEU A 597 -14.93 -2.53 22.52
C LEU A 597 -14.88 -4.05 22.67
N LEU A 598 -15.76 -4.75 21.97
CA LEU A 598 -15.83 -6.21 21.96
C LEU A 598 -15.06 -6.82 20.78
N GLY A 599 -15.02 -6.11 19.65
CA GLY A 599 -14.30 -6.56 18.47
C GLY A 599 -14.56 -5.70 17.25
N VAL A 600 -13.92 -6.09 16.14
CA VAL A 600 -14.06 -5.43 14.84
C VAL A 600 -14.47 -6.50 13.83
N VAL A 601 -15.55 -6.24 13.11
CA VAL A 601 -16.01 -7.09 12.00
C VAL A 601 -15.42 -6.55 10.70
N ASP A 602 -14.69 -7.41 10.00
CA ASP A 602 -14.13 -7.17 8.68
C ASP A 602 -15.09 -7.64 7.58
N PHE A 603 -15.00 -7.02 6.40
CA PHE A 603 -15.87 -7.31 5.26
C PHE A 603 -15.09 -8.04 4.14
N PRO A 604 -15.59 -9.18 3.64
CA PRO A 604 -15.00 -9.88 2.50
C PRO A 604 -15.07 -8.95 1.28
N ASP A 605 -14.00 -8.91 0.47
CA ASP A 605 -13.79 -7.98 -0.66
C ASP A 605 -13.25 -6.59 -0.29
N VAL A 606 -12.89 -6.40 0.98
CA VAL A 606 -12.22 -5.19 1.49
C VAL A 606 -10.87 -5.54 2.13
N PRO A 607 -9.82 -5.87 1.35
CA PRO A 607 -8.49 -6.05 1.92
C PRO A 607 -8.07 -4.78 2.68
N LEU A 608 -7.20 -4.91 3.69
CA LEU A 608 -6.69 -3.83 4.53
C LEU A 608 -5.75 -2.85 3.77
N GLN A 609 -6.06 -2.51 2.51
CA GLN A 609 -5.30 -1.72 1.56
C GLN A 609 -5.62 -0.22 1.58
N THR A 610 -4.84 0.54 0.81
CA THR A 610 -5.01 1.96 0.49
C THR A 610 -6.34 2.32 -0.16
N ASP A 611 -7.08 1.37 -0.74
CA ASP A 611 -8.44 1.53 -1.25
C ASP A 611 -9.39 0.53 -0.55
N ARG A 612 -9.50 0.63 0.78
CA ARG A 612 -10.60 -0.05 1.50
C ARG A 612 -11.93 0.46 0.93
N VAL A 613 -12.84 -0.44 0.58
CA VAL A 613 -14.26 -0.15 0.62
C VAL A 613 -14.68 0.02 2.10
N ARG A 614 -14.36 1.18 2.67
CA ARG A 614 -14.59 1.51 4.09
C ARG A 614 -16.10 1.43 4.38
N PRO A 615 -16.53 0.83 5.50
CA PRO A 615 -17.92 0.90 5.89
C PRO A 615 -18.29 2.37 6.19
N LEU A 616 -19.34 2.86 5.53
CA LEU A 616 -19.74 4.27 5.54
C LEU A 616 -20.95 4.51 6.43
N THR A 617 -21.89 3.57 6.48
CA THR A 617 -23.00 3.65 7.43
C THR A 617 -23.48 2.27 7.83
N VAL A 618 -24.24 2.22 8.92
CA VAL A 618 -24.81 1.00 9.47
C VAL A 618 -26.22 1.30 10.01
N SER A 619 -27.15 0.38 9.80
CA SER A 619 -28.49 0.43 10.41
C SER A 619 -28.96 -0.97 10.81
N LEU A 620 -29.75 -1.05 11.88
CA LEU A 620 -30.53 -2.24 12.20
C LEU A 620 -31.82 -2.22 11.36
N ALA A 621 -32.20 -3.37 10.81
CA ALA A 621 -33.42 -3.58 10.04
C ALA A 621 -33.82 -5.07 10.07
N GLY A 622 -34.83 -5.41 9.27
CA GLY A 622 -35.51 -6.72 9.28
C GLY A 622 -36.71 -6.72 10.22
N ASP A 623 -37.57 -7.74 10.09
CA ASP A 623 -38.82 -7.84 10.84
C ASP A 623 -38.61 -7.88 12.37
N ASP A 624 -37.47 -8.42 12.80
CA ASP A 624 -37.05 -8.51 14.19
C ASP A 624 -36.04 -7.42 14.61
N MET A 625 -35.72 -6.48 13.70
CA MET A 625 -34.68 -5.46 13.85
C MET A 625 -33.30 -6.03 14.23
N ALA A 626 -33.04 -7.32 14.00
CA ALA A 626 -31.81 -7.98 14.43
C ALA A 626 -30.75 -8.09 13.33
N THR A 627 -30.99 -7.54 12.14
CA THR A 627 -30.01 -7.58 11.04
C THR A 627 -29.36 -6.21 10.86
N LEU A 628 -28.03 -6.16 10.97
CA LEU A 628 -27.23 -5.00 10.61
C LEU A 628 -26.99 -4.99 9.11
N TYR A 629 -27.40 -3.90 8.46
CA TYR A 629 -27.02 -3.57 7.10
C TYR A 629 -25.91 -2.54 7.13
N VAL A 630 -24.78 -2.85 6.49
CA VAL A 630 -23.60 -1.99 6.45
C VAL A 630 -23.29 -1.65 5.00
N SER A 631 -23.25 -0.36 4.68
CA SER A 631 -22.84 0.08 3.35
C SER A 631 -21.33 0.23 3.28
N THR A 632 -20.75 -0.24 2.19
CA THR A 632 -19.34 -0.14 1.85
C THR A 632 -19.29 0.35 0.41
N GLY A 633 -19.30 1.68 0.21
CA GLY A 633 -19.27 2.26 -1.14
C GLY A 633 -20.43 1.78 -2.03
N ALA A 634 -20.12 1.02 -3.08
CA ALA A 634 -21.09 0.48 -4.04
C ALA A 634 -21.80 -0.81 -3.57
N GLN A 635 -21.41 -1.36 -2.41
CA GLN A 635 -21.90 -2.64 -1.91
C GLN A 635 -22.60 -2.47 -0.56
N VAL A 636 -23.49 -3.40 -0.24
CA VAL A 636 -24.17 -3.49 1.05
C VAL A 636 -24.04 -4.91 1.58
N PHE A 637 -23.67 -5.03 2.85
CA PHE A 637 -23.51 -6.30 3.54
C PHE A 637 -24.51 -6.44 4.69
N GLY A 638 -25.05 -7.66 4.86
CA GLY A 638 -25.92 -8.04 5.97
C GLY A 638 -25.18 -8.87 7.02
N LEU A 639 -25.50 -8.63 8.30
CA LEU A 639 -24.97 -9.32 9.47
C LEU A 639 -26.07 -9.51 10.52
N THR A 640 -26.36 -10.75 10.92
CA THR A 640 -27.35 -11.01 11.99
C THR A 640 -26.75 -10.78 13.38
N THR A 641 -27.51 -10.17 14.27
CA THR A 641 -27.16 -9.95 15.69
C THR A 641 -28.00 -10.84 16.59
N THR A 642 -27.59 -11.01 17.84
CA THR A 642 -28.35 -11.82 18.81
C THR A 642 -29.60 -11.15 19.39
N ILE A 643 -29.75 -9.83 19.22
CA ILE A 643 -30.87 -9.05 19.76
C ILE A 643 -31.25 -7.97 18.75
N GLY A 644 -32.55 -7.75 18.55
CA GLY A 644 -33.09 -6.67 17.73
C GLY A 644 -32.81 -5.24 18.25
N GLY A 645 -33.01 -4.25 17.37
CA GLY A 645 -32.91 -2.80 17.61
C GLY A 645 -34.17 -2.09 18.09
#